data_AF-A0A969NA43-F1
#
_entry.id   AF-A0A969NA43-F1
#
_cell.length_a   1.000
_cell.length_b   1.000
_cell.length_c   1.000
_cell.angle_alpha   90.00
_cell.angle_beta   90.00
_cell.angle_gamma   90.00
#
_symmetry.space_group_name_H-M   'P 1'
#
loop_
_entity.id
_entity.type
_entity.pdbx_description
1 polymer ?
#
loop_
_entity_poly.entity_id
_entity_poly.type
_entity_poly.pdbx_seq_one_letter_code
_entity_poly.pdbx_strand_id
1 'polypeptide(L)'
;MKLKEIEKSEKRRSDLQTNLLERLTELDNLWLEEYNVLNKEVNRINEAESKISIDVEFKGRRDKLTDKMKQIFRGTGIRETAYQEIEASYKDFIQIYRDSSKLDDILNENHVVDFKRRYSENQEELLTFKVENKIVIQYNGKSLDKHSLGQRASALILFLLAQRENDVLIIDQPEDDLDNQTIYDEVIKELKKIKGNMQFIFATHNANIPVLGDSEKVVSCSYDEKKITAHSGTIDNHLTQRFIVDIMEGGDEAFNRRKNIYTIGTLKNKINMNALELLDIISTGETSKVQFKEELPHRDSVAQEIVAMSNSLGGVILIGVKDVTGEITGLTSTQVEEYDRVVSQVADNLKPPVYIATEVIKIEQEGASRNVLIVHIQEGINKPYKTSKGEIYVKQGSNKRLLTDNSEIMRLFQHSGNLLADEMEVHGTSIDDVDERRFSDYFKKEFEKTYDEKGLTFEQALRAKRVLRNNQLTLAGLLFFGKDPQAVKPAFTIKAVSYFGNDIEGNQYRSKPKDLTGTIPELFEKGIDFLNNNLDFIQSGESFNAQGKLEISSIALEELLQNALVHRDYFKNSPIRMLIFDNRVEIISPGKLPNSLTVEDIKYGNPVIRNNQLVSFSTHTLPFSGLGSGVKRALTEQPNIELINDIEGEQFKVIIPRPEKK
;
A
#
# COMPACT_ATOMS: atom_id res chain seq x y z
N MET A 1 -74.37 -46.39 -5.76
CA MET A 1 -74.24 -45.12 -6.50
C MET A 1 -72.98 -44.36 -6.06
N LYS A 2 -72.80 -44.09 -4.76
CA LYS A 2 -71.61 -43.41 -4.21
C LYS A 2 -70.24 -44.04 -4.52
N LEU A 3 -70.11 -45.38 -4.55
CA LEU A 3 -68.83 -46.04 -4.89
C LEU A 3 -68.37 -45.74 -6.33
N LYS A 4 -69.29 -45.80 -7.30
CA LYS A 4 -69.00 -45.50 -8.72
C LYS A 4 -68.64 -44.03 -8.96
N GLU A 5 -69.19 -43.13 -8.15
CA GLU A 5 -68.84 -41.70 -8.20
C GLU A 5 -67.45 -41.44 -7.60
N ILE A 6 -67.09 -42.13 -6.51
CA ILE A 6 -65.74 -42.10 -5.93
C ILE A 6 -64.72 -42.63 -6.94
N GLU A 7 -64.96 -43.81 -7.53
CA GLU A 7 -64.08 -44.40 -8.57
C GLU A 7 -63.89 -43.45 -9.77
N LYS A 8 -64.97 -42.80 -10.23
CA LYS A 8 -64.91 -41.82 -11.33
C LYS A 8 -64.12 -40.57 -10.94
N SER A 9 -64.25 -40.10 -9.70
CA SER A 9 -63.50 -38.96 -9.17
C SER A 9 -62.02 -39.28 -8.97
N GLU A 10 -61.70 -40.49 -8.49
CA GLU A 10 -60.32 -40.97 -8.35
C GLU A 10 -59.64 -41.10 -9.70
N LYS A 11 -60.33 -41.66 -10.70
CA LYS A 11 -59.82 -41.73 -12.07
C LYS A 11 -59.57 -40.34 -12.64
N ARG A 12 -60.52 -39.42 -12.52
CA ARG A 12 -60.35 -38.02 -12.97
C ARG A 12 -59.18 -37.33 -12.27
N ARG A 13 -58.99 -37.56 -10.97
CA ARG A 13 -57.85 -37.03 -10.22
C ARG A 13 -56.54 -37.60 -10.75
N SER A 14 -56.48 -38.90 -11.01
CA SER A 14 -55.30 -39.55 -11.60
C SER A 14 -54.98 -38.97 -12.99
N ASP A 15 -55.98 -38.82 -13.85
CA ASP A 15 -55.79 -38.26 -15.21
C ASP A 15 -55.27 -36.80 -15.14
N LEU A 16 -55.80 -35.99 -14.22
CA LEU A 16 -55.33 -34.61 -14.00
C LEU A 16 -53.90 -34.55 -13.43
N GLN A 17 -53.54 -35.47 -12.54
CA GLN A 17 -52.18 -35.58 -12.00
C GLN A 17 -51.18 -35.97 -13.09
N THR A 18 -51.54 -36.93 -13.95
CA THR A 18 -50.72 -37.31 -15.11
C THR A 18 -50.54 -36.12 -16.04
N ASN A 19 -51.62 -35.39 -16.38
CA ASN A 19 -51.51 -34.23 -17.26
C ASN A 19 -50.67 -33.10 -16.64
N LEU A 20 -50.80 -32.86 -15.34
CA LEU A 20 -49.96 -31.88 -14.64
C LEU A 20 -48.48 -32.28 -14.71
N LEU A 21 -48.14 -33.55 -14.48
CA LEU A 21 -46.76 -34.04 -14.60
C LEU A 21 -46.20 -33.88 -16.01
N GLU A 22 -47.01 -34.11 -17.05
CA GLU A 22 -46.64 -33.86 -18.45
C GLU A 22 -46.33 -32.37 -18.66
N ARG A 23 -47.23 -31.46 -18.24
CA ARG A 23 -47.02 -30.01 -18.36
C ARG A 23 -45.82 -29.49 -17.58
N LEU A 24 -45.57 -30.02 -16.38
CA LEU A 24 -44.38 -29.68 -15.61
C LEU A 24 -43.10 -30.15 -16.31
N THR A 25 -43.16 -31.28 -17.01
CA THR A 25 -42.02 -31.77 -17.80
C THR A 25 -41.77 -30.90 -19.02
N GLU A 26 -42.82 -30.43 -19.69
CA GLU A 26 -42.68 -29.44 -20.77
C GLU A 26 -42.09 -28.12 -20.26
N LEU A 27 -42.56 -27.62 -19.11
CA LEU A 27 -42.02 -26.40 -18.49
C LEU A 27 -40.53 -26.56 -18.12
N ASP A 28 -40.16 -27.70 -17.53
CA ASP A 28 -38.78 -28.02 -17.18
C ASP A 28 -37.87 -28.08 -18.42
N ASN A 29 -38.38 -28.63 -19.53
CA ASN A 29 -37.67 -28.65 -20.81
C ASN A 29 -37.47 -27.25 -21.39
N LEU A 30 -38.47 -26.37 -21.31
CA LEU A 30 -38.31 -24.97 -21.76
C LEU A 30 -37.24 -24.23 -20.95
N TRP A 31 -37.18 -24.45 -19.63
CA TRP A 31 -36.11 -23.90 -18.81
C TRP A 31 -34.74 -24.48 -19.17
N LEU A 32 -34.68 -25.77 -19.52
CA LEU A 32 -33.45 -26.42 -19.98
C LEU A 32 -33.00 -25.89 -21.35
N GLU A 33 -33.92 -25.62 -22.28
CA GLU A 33 -33.62 -25.00 -23.58
C GLU A 33 -33.01 -23.61 -23.40
N GLU A 34 -33.61 -22.77 -22.55
CA GLU A 34 -33.06 -21.45 -22.20
C GLU A 34 -31.66 -21.56 -21.59
N TYR A 35 -31.46 -22.52 -20.68
CA TYR A 35 -30.14 -22.81 -20.11
C TYR A 35 -29.13 -23.24 -21.18
N ASN A 36 -29.52 -24.07 -22.15
CA ASN A 36 -28.62 -24.52 -23.21
C ASN A 36 -28.19 -23.36 -24.13
N VAL A 37 -29.09 -22.41 -24.41
CA VAL A 37 -28.75 -21.18 -25.15
C VAL A 37 -27.73 -20.35 -24.37
N LEU A 38 -27.97 -20.13 -23.08
CA LEU A 38 -27.04 -19.40 -22.20
C LEU A 38 -25.67 -20.12 -22.12
N ASN A 39 -25.67 -21.43 -21.95
CA ASN A 39 -24.45 -22.23 -21.81
C ASN A 39 -23.62 -22.22 -23.09
N LYS A 40 -24.27 -22.16 -24.26
CA LYS A 40 -23.59 -22.01 -25.56
C LYS A 40 -22.83 -20.68 -25.64
N GLU A 41 -23.45 -19.57 -25.24
CA GLU A 41 -22.78 -18.26 -25.20
C GLU A 41 -21.65 -18.21 -24.18
N VAL A 42 -21.84 -18.84 -23.02
CA VAL A 42 -20.79 -18.96 -21.99
C VAL A 42 -19.58 -19.73 -22.51
N ASN A 43 -19.79 -20.85 -23.21
CA ASN A 43 -18.69 -21.59 -23.83
C ASN A 43 -17.94 -20.73 -24.86
N ARG A 44 -18.66 -19.96 -25.68
CA ARG A 44 -18.05 -19.04 -26.65
C ARG A 44 -17.15 -18.00 -25.95
N ILE A 45 -17.61 -17.44 -24.82
CA ILE A 45 -16.83 -16.46 -24.04
C ILE A 45 -15.60 -17.12 -23.42
N ASN A 46 -15.75 -18.32 -22.85
CA ASN A 46 -14.65 -19.08 -22.23
C ASN A 46 -13.60 -19.54 -23.26
N GLU A 47 -13.97 -19.72 -24.53
CA GLU A 47 -13.03 -20.00 -25.62
C GLU A 47 -12.27 -18.76 -26.11
N ALA A 48 -12.87 -17.57 -25.99
CA ALA A 48 -12.31 -16.32 -26.52
C ALA A 48 -11.25 -15.69 -25.60
N GLU A 49 -11.36 -15.88 -24.29
CA GLU A 49 -10.49 -15.25 -23.29
C GLU A 49 -9.93 -16.28 -22.29
N SER A 50 -8.64 -16.17 -21.96
CA SER A 50 -7.96 -17.18 -21.14
C SER A 50 -8.04 -16.90 -19.63
N LYS A 51 -8.26 -15.63 -19.25
CA LYS A 51 -8.24 -15.19 -17.85
C LYS A 51 -9.62 -15.18 -17.19
N ILE A 52 -10.68 -15.12 -18.00
CA ILE A 52 -12.07 -15.13 -17.54
C ILE A 52 -12.70 -16.45 -17.90
N SER A 53 -13.33 -17.08 -16.91
CA SER A 53 -14.20 -18.21 -17.15
C SER A 53 -15.52 -17.99 -16.45
N ILE A 54 -16.60 -18.39 -17.09
CA ILE A 54 -17.95 -18.30 -16.55
C ILE A 54 -18.47 -19.72 -16.42
N ASP A 55 -18.90 -20.07 -15.21
CA ASP A 55 -19.59 -21.31 -14.92
C ASP A 55 -21.06 -21.02 -14.72
N VAL A 56 -21.93 -21.81 -15.35
CA VAL A 56 -23.38 -21.73 -15.15
C VAL A 56 -23.92 -23.07 -14.70
N GLU A 57 -24.45 -23.09 -13.49
CA GLU A 57 -25.15 -24.25 -12.92
C GLU A 57 -26.66 -24.11 -13.14
N PHE A 58 -27.24 -25.08 -13.87
CA PHE A 58 -28.68 -25.16 -14.09
C PHE A 58 -29.44 -25.30 -12.77
N LYS A 59 -30.36 -24.36 -12.49
CA LYS A 59 -31.09 -24.26 -11.20
C LYS A 59 -30.16 -24.20 -9.98
N GLY A 60 -29.01 -23.55 -10.13
CA GLY A 60 -27.99 -23.47 -9.09
C GLY A 60 -28.27 -22.48 -7.95
N ARG A 61 -29.19 -21.50 -8.11
CA ARG A 61 -29.54 -20.52 -7.06
C ARG A 61 -30.51 -21.11 -6.03
N ARG A 62 -30.07 -22.18 -5.37
CA ARG A 62 -30.88 -22.88 -4.38
C ARG A 62 -31.13 -22.06 -3.11
N ASP A 63 -30.35 -21.00 -2.88
CA ASP A 63 -30.66 -19.96 -1.91
C ASP A 63 -32.05 -19.35 -2.15
N LYS A 64 -32.45 -19.15 -3.41
CA LYS A 64 -33.78 -18.64 -3.78
C LYS A 64 -34.90 -19.64 -3.55
N LEU A 65 -34.60 -20.93 -3.71
CA LEU A 65 -35.52 -22.01 -3.31
C LEU A 65 -35.78 -21.93 -1.79
N THR A 66 -34.71 -21.79 -1.01
CA THR A 66 -34.78 -21.67 0.46
C THR A 66 -35.52 -20.41 0.91
N ASP A 67 -35.24 -19.25 0.32
CA ASP A 67 -35.96 -18.00 0.60
C ASP A 67 -37.47 -18.16 0.34
N LYS A 68 -37.83 -18.79 -0.77
CA LYS A 68 -39.23 -19.04 -1.12
C LYS A 68 -39.90 -20.01 -0.14
N MET A 69 -39.19 -21.06 0.28
CA MET A 69 -39.66 -21.97 1.32
C MET A 69 -39.91 -21.21 2.64
N LYS A 70 -38.96 -20.41 3.11
CA LYS A 70 -39.12 -19.64 4.36
C LYS A 70 -40.31 -18.68 4.31
N GLN A 71 -40.62 -18.13 3.14
CA GLN A 71 -41.80 -17.28 2.93
C GLN A 71 -43.11 -18.07 3.11
N ILE A 72 -43.25 -19.22 2.44
CA ILE A 72 -44.50 -20.02 2.42
C ILE A 72 -44.69 -20.80 3.71
N PHE A 73 -43.61 -21.36 4.25
CA PHE A 73 -43.59 -22.17 5.47
C PHE A 73 -43.24 -21.35 6.71
N ARG A 74 -43.53 -20.04 6.71
CA ARG A 74 -43.35 -19.18 7.88
C ARG A 74 -44.26 -19.61 9.02
N GLY A 75 -43.72 -19.68 10.23
CA GLY A 75 -44.48 -20.04 11.45
C GLY A 75 -44.65 -21.53 11.70
N THR A 76 -44.01 -22.39 10.90
CA THR A 76 -44.03 -23.86 11.06
C THR A 76 -43.04 -24.38 12.10
N GLY A 77 -42.06 -23.57 12.52
CA GLY A 77 -41.01 -24.00 13.44
C GLY A 77 -39.91 -24.86 12.80
N ILE A 78 -39.93 -25.02 11.47
CA ILE A 78 -38.85 -25.70 10.72
C ILE A 78 -37.55 -24.91 10.93
N ARG A 79 -36.49 -25.62 11.34
CA ARG A 79 -35.18 -25.06 11.63
C ARG A 79 -34.42 -24.75 10.34
N GLU A 80 -33.51 -23.79 10.41
CA GLU A 80 -32.63 -23.43 9.30
C GLU A 80 -31.86 -24.63 8.71
N THR A 81 -31.37 -25.53 9.56
CA THR A 81 -30.63 -26.72 9.15
C THR A 81 -31.45 -27.67 8.28
N ALA A 82 -32.75 -27.79 8.55
CA ALA A 82 -33.64 -28.64 7.76
C ALA A 82 -33.87 -28.04 6.36
N TYR A 83 -33.97 -26.72 6.23
CA TYR A 83 -34.05 -26.08 4.92
C TYR A 83 -32.78 -26.34 4.08
N GLN A 84 -31.61 -26.31 4.70
CA GLN A 84 -30.33 -26.63 4.04
C GLN A 84 -30.28 -28.08 3.55
N GLU A 85 -30.82 -29.04 4.31
CA GLU A 85 -30.89 -30.45 3.91
C GLU A 85 -31.89 -30.68 2.76
N ILE A 86 -33.03 -29.96 2.76
CA ILE A 86 -33.99 -29.97 1.64
C ILE A 86 -33.33 -29.39 0.39
N GLU A 87 -32.62 -28.26 0.53
CA GLU A 87 -31.87 -27.60 -0.55
C GLU A 87 -30.80 -28.51 -1.18
N ALA A 88 -30.13 -29.33 -0.37
CA ALA A 88 -29.16 -30.31 -0.85
C ALA A 88 -29.84 -31.45 -1.63
N SER A 89 -31.05 -31.83 -1.24
CA SER A 89 -31.78 -33.01 -1.75
C SER A 89 -32.59 -32.76 -3.02
N TYR A 90 -33.08 -31.53 -3.21
CA TYR A 90 -33.98 -31.16 -4.31
C TYR A 90 -33.48 -29.91 -5.03
N LYS A 91 -33.55 -29.92 -6.37
CA LYS A 91 -33.14 -28.76 -7.20
C LYS A 91 -34.23 -27.68 -7.31
N ASP A 92 -35.49 -28.07 -7.17
CA ASP A 92 -36.65 -27.19 -7.30
C ASP A 92 -37.91 -27.81 -6.66
N PHE A 93 -39.02 -27.07 -6.73
CA PHE A 93 -40.31 -27.54 -6.24
C PHE A 93 -40.91 -28.65 -7.11
N ILE A 94 -40.60 -28.72 -8.41
CA ILE A 94 -41.09 -29.80 -9.30
C ILE A 94 -40.54 -31.15 -8.86
N GLN A 95 -39.27 -31.23 -8.45
CA GLN A 95 -38.69 -32.45 -7.90
C GLN A 95 -39.35 -32.85 -6.59
N ILE A 96 -39.62 -31.91 -5.69
CA ILE A 96 -40.35 -32.18 -4.44
C ILE A 96 -41.75 -32.73 -4.74
N TYR A 97 -42.42 -32.22 -5.77
CA TYR A 97 -43.73 -32.72 -6.18
C TYR A 97 -43.67 -34.14 -6.77
N ARG A 98 -42.67 -34.41 -7.60
CA ARG A 98 -42.46 -35.73 -8.22
C ARG A 98 -42.13 -36.80 -7.18
N ASP A 99 -41.28 -36.46 -6.21
CA ASP A 99 -40.89 -37.34 -5.12
C ASP A 99 -40.57 -36.50 -3.88
N SER A 100 -41.35 -36.69 -2.82
CA SER A 100 -41.14 -36.02 -1.53
C SER A 100 -40.62 -36.95 -0.44
N SER A 101 -40.24 -38.19 -0.77
CA SER A 101 -39.86 -39.23 0.20
C SER A 101 -38.72 -38.80 1.13
N LYS A 102 -37.70 -38.11 0.62
CA LYS A 102 -36.58 -37.64 1.44
C LYS A 102 -36.98 -36.58 2.47
N LEU A 103 -38.15 -35.95 2.35
CA LEU A 103 -38.63 -35.02 3.39
C LEU A 103 -38.90 -35.75 4.70
N ASP A 104 -39.29 -37.02 4.63
CA ASP A 104 -39.60 -37.83 5.80
C ASP A 104 -38.31 -38.16 6.60
N ASP A 105 -37.14 -38.14 5.95
CA ASP A 105 -35.82 -38.29 6.60
C ASP A 105 -35.28 -36.98 7.21
N ILE A 106 -35.70 -35.84 6.67
CA ILE A 106 -35.17 -34.50 7.03
C ILE A 106 -36.04 -33.81 8.10
N LEU A 107 -37.35 -33.98 8.00
CA LEU A 107 -38.34 -33.32 8.85
C LEU A 107 -38.97 -34.31 9.83
N ASN A 108 -39.33 -33.84 11.02
CA ASN A 108 -40.15 -34.66 11.92
C ASN A 108 -41.58 -34.84 11.37
N GLU A 109 -42.30 -35.85 11.84
CA GLU A 109 -43.64 -36.21 11.35
C GLU A 109 -44.63 -35.02 11.32
N ASN A 110 -44.63 -34.17 12.36
CA ASN A 110 -45.50 -33.00 12.42
C ASN A 110 -45.13 -31.95 11.37
N HIS A 111 -43.84 -31.70 11.17
CA HIS A 111 -43.34 -30.77 10.17
C HIS A 111 -43.57 -31.29 8.75
N VAL A 112 -43.44 -32.60 8.51
CA VAL A 112 -43.78 -33.22 7.21
C VAL A 112 -45.25 -32.97 6.86
N VAL A 113 -46.17 -33.22 7.81
CA VAL A 113 -47.60 -33.03 7.59
C VAL A 113 -47.92 -31.56 7.30
N ASP A 114 -47.36 -30.63 8.08
CA ASP A 114 -47.58 -29.19 7.87
C ASP A 114 -46.96 -28.70 6.54
N PHE A 115 -45.78 -29.23 6.18
CA PHE A 115 -45.12 -28.96 4.91
C PHE A 115 -45.96 -29.44 3.74
N LYS A 116 -46.39 -30.71 3.72
CA LYS A 116 -47.23 -31.28 2.65
C LYS A 116 -48.56 -30.53 2.52
N ARG A 117 -49.17 -30.10 3.65
CA ARG A 117 -50.39 -29.29 3.63
C ARG A 117 -50.16 -27.93 2.98
N ARG A 118 -49.20 -27.14 3.46
CA ARG A 118 -48.91 -25.80 2.94
C ARG A 118 -48.38 -25.83 1.50
N TYR A 119 -47.64 -26.86 1.14
CA TYR A 119 -47.21 -27.09 -0.24
C TYR A 119 -48.43 -27.27 -1.15
N SER A 120 -49.39 -28.11 -0.74
CA SER A 120 -50.63 -28.31 -1.50
C SER A 120 -51.49 -27.04 -1.59
N GLU A 121 -51.52 -26.21 -0.55
CA GLU A 121 -52.24 -24.93 -0.53
C GLU A 121 -51.61 -23.89 -1.48
N ASN A 122 -50.30 -23.94 -1.69
CA ASN A 122 -49.56 -22.98 -2.53
C ASN A 122 -49.00 -23.63 -3.80
N GLN A 123 -49.58 -24.74 -4.24
CA GLN A 123 -48.99 -25.62 -5.26
C GLN A 123 -48.75 -24.89 -6.60
N GLU A 124 -49.68 -24.06 -7.05
CA GLU A 124 -49.56 -23.31 -8.30
C GLU A 124 -48.35 -22.38 -8.30
N GLU A 125 -48.19 -21.60 -7.23
CA GLU A 125 -47.07 -20.68 -7.04
C GLU A 125 -45.73 -21.42 -6.94
N LEU A 126 -45.70 -22.53 -6.20
CA LEU A 126 -44.48 -23.32 -6.00
C LEU A 126 -44.04 -24.01 -7.28
N LEU A 127 -44.96 -24.64 -8.02
CA LEU A 127 -44.64 -25.38 -9.24
C LEU A 127 -44.24 -24.48 -10.42
N THR A 128 -44.69 -23.22 -10.43
CA THR A 128 -44.34 -22.23 -11.45
C THR A 128 -43.12 -21.38 -11.07
N PHE A 129 -42.62 -21.50 -9.84
CA PHE A 129 -41.43 -20.79 -9.38
C PHE A 129 -40.16 -21.36 -10.02
N LYS A 130 -39.56 -20.58 -10.92
CA LYS A 130 -38.29 -20.93 -11.56
C LYS A 130 -37.12 -20.64 -10.62
N VAL A 131 -36.40 -21.69 -10.22
CA VAL A 131 -35.11 -21.55 -9.54
C VAL A 131 -34.09 -21.03 -10.55
N GLU A 132 -33.53 -19.85 -10.30
CA GLU A 132 -32.58 -19.21 -11.21
C GLU A 132 -31.28 -20.02 -11.37
N ASN A 133 -30.64 -19.89 -12.52
CA ASN A 133 -29.31 -20.45 -12.75
C ASN A 133 -28.28 -19.73 -11.90
N LYS A 134 -27.29 -20.46 -11.37
CA LYS A 134 -26.17 -19.83 -10.66
C LYS A 134 -25.06 -19.56 -11.64
N ILE A 135 -24.78 -18.28 -11.86
CA ILE A 135 -23.69 -17.81 -12.69
C ILE A 135 -22.54 -17.45 -11.76
N VAL A 136 -21.39 -18.09 -11.97
CA VAL A 136 -20.14 -17.80 -11.25
C VAL A 136 -19.13 -17.32 -12.28
N ILE A 137 -18.74 -16.05 -12.17
CA ILE A 137 -17.67 -15.49 -12.97
C ILE A 137 -16.36 -15.71 -12.20
N GLN A 138 -15.42 -16.39 -12.83
CA GLN A 138 -14.08 -16.59 -12.31
C GLN A 138 -13.08 -15.74 -13.09
N TYR A 139 -12.17 -15.12 -12.33
CA TYR A 139 -11.03 -14.39 -12.84
C TYR A 139 -9.74 -15.06 -12.32
N ASN A 140 -8.84 -15.46 -13.23
CA ASN A 140 -7.62 -16.20 -12.89
C ASN A 140 -7.87 -17.43 -11.97
N GLY A 141 -8.95 -18.17 -12.25
CA GLY A 141 -9.33 -19.39 -11.51
C GLY A 141 -9.92 -19.17 -10.11
N LYS A 142 -10.30 -17.93 -9.77
CA LYS A 142 -10.98 -17.59 -8.51
C LYS A 142 -12.26 -16.82 -8.80
N SER A 143 -13.28 -17.05 -7.97
CA SER A 143 -14.57 -16.37 -8.12
C SER A 143 -14.45 -14.85 -7.89
N LEU A 144 -15.15 -14.06 -8.71
CA LEU A 144 -15.06 -12.59 -8.76
C LEU A 144 -15.32 -11.90 -7.41
N ASP A 145 -16.18 -12.47 -6.57
CA ASP A 145 -16.47 -12.01 -5.20
C ASP A 145 -15.27 -12.09 -4.26
N LYS A 146 -14.25 -12.90 -4.58
CA LYS A 146 -13.02 -13.02 -3.79
C LYS A 146 -11.90 -12.07 -4.22
N HIS A 147 -12.14 -11.28 -5.27
CA HIS A 147 -11.19 -10.33 -5.81
C HIS A 147 -11.36 -8.92 -5.24
N SER A 148 -10.27 -8.14 -5.25
CA SER A 148 -10.30 -6.71 -4.91
C SER A 148 -11.16 -5.94 -5.92
N LEU A 149 -11.60 -4.73 -5.56
CA LEU A 149 -12.41 -3.89 -6.43
C LEU A 149 -11.75 -3.68 -7.81
N GLY A 150 -10.45 -3.40 -7.85
CA GLY A 150 -9.72 -3.26 -9.11
C GLY A 150 -9.58 -4.53 -9.93
N GLN A 151 -9.37 -5.68 -9.30
CA GLN A 151 -9.37 -6.95 -10.04
C GLN A 151 -10.76 -7.27 -10.63
N ARG A 152 -11.84 -6.85 -9.95
CA ARG A 152 -13.20 -6.97 -10.48
C ARG A 152 -13.45 -6.03 -11.65
N ALA A 153 -12.98 -4.79 -11.57
CA ALA A 153 -13.06 -3.82 -12.66
C ALA A 153 -12.29 -4.31 -13.90
N SER A 154 -11.10 -4.89 -13.70
CA SER A 154 -10.30 -5.44 -14.80
C SER A 154 -10.99 -6.62 -15.47
N ALA A 155 -11.53 -7.55 -14.66
CA ALA A 155 -12.31 -8.66 -15.19
C ALA A 155 -13.55 -8.19 -15.97
N LEU A 156 -14.21 -7.10 -15.56
CA LEU A 156 -15.32 -6.54 -16.32
C LEU A 156 -14.86 -5.98 -17.68
N ILE A 157 -13.76 -5.23 -17.70
CA ILE A 157 -13.21 -4.68 -18.96
C ILE A 157 -12.79 -5.82 -19.90
N LEU A 158 -12.06 -6.81 -19.40
CA LEU A 158 -11.68 -7.99 -20.16
C LEU A 158 -12.89 -8.77 -20.68
N PHE A 159 -13.96 -8.89 -19.88
CA PHE A 159 -15.21 -9.48 -20.33
C PHE A 159 -15.83 -8.70 -21.49
N LEU A 160 -15.86 -7.37 -21.41
CA LEU A 160 -16.35 -6.51 -22.51
C LEU A 160 -15.48 -6.62 -23.76
N LEU A 161 -14.15 -6.71 -23.60
CA LEU A 161 -13.20 -6.90 -24.69
C LEU A 161 -13.36 -8.28 -25.37
N ALA A 162 -13.77 -9.30 -24.64
CA ALA A 162 -14.08 -10.62 -25.20
C ALA A 162 -15.34 -10.61 -26.09
N GLN A 163 -16.23 -9.61 -25.94
CA GLN A 163 -17.42 -9.44 -26.77
C GLN A 163 -17.06 -8.87 -28.15
N ARG A 164 -16.53 -9.72 -29.02
CA ARG A 164 -16.09 -9.38 -30.40
C ARG A 164 -17.22 -9.01 -31.39
N GLU A 165 -18.45 -8.85 -30.92
CA GLU A 165 -19.61 -8.47 -31.74
C GLU A 165 -19.80 -6.95 -31.81
N ASN A 166 -19.07 -6.18 -31.00
CA ASN A 166 -19.19 -4.73 -30.97
C ASN A 166 -18.18 -4.08 -31.91
N ASP A 167 -18.62 -3.13 -32.73
CA ASP A 167 -17.72 -2.33 -33.58
C ASP A 167 -17.03 -1.20 -32.80
N VAL A 168 -17.68 -0.71 -31.72
CA VAL A 168 -17.22 0.43 -30.92
C VAL A 168 -17.38 0.13 -29.42
N LEU A 169 -16.34 0.39 -28.64
CA LEU A 169 -16.36 0.34 -27.18
C LEU A 169 -15.97 1.70 -26.60
N ILE A 170 -16.84 2.25 -25.75
CA ILE A 170 -16.62 3.52 -25.07
C ILE A 170 -16.44 3.25 -23.58
N ILE A 171 -15.35 3.72 -23.00
CA ILE A 171 -15.04 3.55 -21.58
C ILE A 171 -14.68 4.91 -20.98
N ASP A 172 -15.43 5.28 -19.94
CA ASP A 172 -15.22 6.51 -19.18
C ASP A 172 -14.52 6.17 -17.86
N GLN A 173 -13.36 6.79 -17.63
CA GLN A 173 -12.50 6.65 -16.46
C GLN A 173 -12.23 5.19 -16.04
N PRO A 174 -11.67 4.34 -16.93
CA PRO A 174 -11.32 2.96 -16.58
C PRO A 174 -10.34 2.86 -15.39
N GLU A 175 -9.60 3.92 -15.10
CA GLU A 175 -8.58 3.98 -14.06
C GLU A 175 -9.09 4.20 -12.62
N ASP A 176 -10.33 4.60 -12.38
CA ASP A 176 -10.80 4.99 -11.03
C ASP A 176 -10.69 3.83 -10.02
N ASP A 177 -10.88 2.59 -10.48
CA ASP A 177 -10.74 1.38 -9.68
C ASP A 177 -9.50 0.54 -10.04
N LEU A 178 -8.72 0.94 -11.06
CA LEU A 178 -7.57 0.17 -11.56
C LEU A 178 -6.24 0.85 -11.26
N ASP A 179 -5.30 0.11 -10.68
CA ASP A 179 -3.93 0.59 -10.57
C ASP A 179 -3.22 0.59 -11.95
N ASN A 180 -2.20 1.44 -12.08
CA ASN A 180 -1.44 1.61 -13.31
C ASN A 180 -0.85 0.31 -13.88
N GLN A 181 -0.41 -0.60 -13.00
CA GLN A 181 0.17 -1.85 -13.43
C GLN A 181 -0.92 -2.76 -14.02
N THR A 182 -2.07 -2.86 -13.35
CA THR A 182 -3.23 -3.62 -13.85
C THR A 182 -3.74 -3.07 -15.19
N ILE A 183 -3.85 -1.74 -15.35
CA ILE A 183 -4.23 -1.12 -16.63
C ILE A 183 -3.28 -1.57 -17.74
N TYR A 184 -1.97 -1.56 -17.49
CA TYR A 184 -0.99 -1.96 -18.48
C TYR A 184 -1.02 -3.47 -18.76
N ASP A 185 -0.93 -4.30 -17.72
CA ASP A 185 -0.74 -5.74 -17.82
C ASP A 185 -1.99 -6.49 -18.27
N GLU A 186 -3.18 -5.92 -18.03
CA GLU A 186 -4.44 -6.60 -18.26
C GLU A 186 -5.27 -5.92 -19.34
N VAL A 187 -5.39 -4.59 -19.34
CA VAL A 187 -6.24 -3.88 -20.30
C VAL A 187 -5.49 -3.54 -21.59
N ILE A 188 -4.38 -2.81 -21.50
CA ILE A 188 -3.65 -2.29 -22.67
C ILE A 188 -3.11 -3.41 -23.56
N LYS A 189 -2.60 -4.49 -22.96
CA LYS A 189 -2.09 -5.64 -23.73
C LYS A 189 -3.18 -6.30 -24.56
N GLU A 190 -4.39 -6.45 -24.04
CA GLU A 190 -5.50 -7.03 -24.80
C GLU A 190 -6.06 -6.03 -25.84
N LEU A 191 -6.16 -4.75 -25.48
CA LEU A 191 -6.53 -3.69 -26.43
C LEU A 191 -5.67 -3.74 -27.68
N LYS A 192 -4.34 -3.83 -27.53
CA LYS A 192 -3.41 -3.92 -28.68
C LYS A 192 -3.63 -5.13 -29.58
N LYS A 193 -4.11 -6.26 -29.05
CA LYS A 193 -4.40 -7.45 -29.87
C LYS A 193 -5.69 -7.29 -30.67
N ILE A 194 -6.67 -6.58 -30.11
CA ILE A 194 -7.99 -6.38 -30.73
C ILE A 194 -8.00 -5.16 -31.66
N LYS A 195 -7.08 -4.21 -31.43
CA LYS A 195 -6.86 -3.01 -32.23
C LYS A 195 -6.80 -3.35 -33.72
N GLY A 196 -7.66 -2.69 -34.50
CA GLY A 196 -7.87 -2.94 -35.93
C GLY A 196 -9.19 -3.66 -36.27
N ASN A 197 -9.78 -4.40 -35.33
CA ASN A 197 -11.09 -5.05 -35.50
C ASN A 197 -12.22 -4.34 -34.75
N MET A 198 -11.91 -3.52 -33.75
CA MET A 198 -12.86 -2.77 -32.93
C MET A 198 -12.31 -1.36 -32.69
N GLN A 199 -13.19 -0.35 -32.68
CA GLN A 199 -12.86 1.02 -32.31
C GLN A 199 -12.99 1.23 -30.80
N PHE A 200 -12.00 1.87 -30.19
CA PHE A 200 -12.02 2.20 -28.77
C PHE A 200 -12.05 3.72 -28.56
N ILE A 201 -12.90 4.17 -27.63
CA ILE A 201 -12.98 5.56 -27.21
C ILE A 201 -12.83 5.58 -25.68
N PHE A 202 -11.78 6.24 -25.21
CA PHE A 202 -11.48 6.39 -23.79
C PHE A 202 -11.62 7.85 -23.36
N ALA A 203 -12.36 8.10 -22.29
CA ALA A 203 -12.22 9.31 -21.49
C ALA A 203 -11.36 8.94 -20.28
N THR A 204 -10.17 9.54 -20.17
CA THR A 204 -9.18 9.13 -19.17
C THR A 204 -8.29 10.29 -18.75
N HIS A 205 -7.82 10.23 -17.51
CA HIS A 205 -6.77 11.08 -16.96
C HIS A 205 -5.45 10.30 -16.75
N ASN A 206 -5.41 9.03 -17.16
CA ASN A 206 -4.24 8.16 -17.02
C ASN A 206 -3.42 8.13 -18.31
N ALA A 207 -2.18 8.63 -18.25
CA ALA A 207 -1.28 8.70 -19.41
C ALA A 207 -0.93 7.33 -20.02
N ASN A 208 -1.01 6.24 -19.25
CA ASN A 208 -0.70 4.91 -19.78
C ASN A 208 -1.64 4.50 -20.92
N ILE A 209 -2.92 4.89 -20.86
CA ILE A 209 -3.90 4.52 -21.88
C ILE A 209 -3.55 5.13 -23.24
N PRO A 210 -3.42 6.47 -23.39
CA PRO A 210 -3.09 7.04 -24.69
C PRO A 210 -1.64 6.77 -25.13
N VAL A 211 -0.68 6.72 -24.19
CA VAL A 211 0.74 6.53 -24.53
C VAL A 211 1.07 5.07 -24.78
N LEU A 212 0.80 4.19 -23.81
CA LEU A 212 1.14 2.78 -23.91
C LEU A 212 0.12 2.00 -24.73
N GLY A 213 -1.14 2.44 -24.79
CA GLY A 213 -2.16 1.93 -25.72
C GLY A 213 -1.97 2.38 -27.18
N ASP A 214 -1.01 3.29 -27.42
CA ASP A 214 -0.63 3.76 -28.75
C ASP A 214 -1.80 4.46 -29.48
N SER A 215 -2.50 5.38 -28.80
CA SER A 215 -3.71 6.00 -29.35
C SER A 215 -3.45 6.74 -30.66
N GLU A 216 -4.21 6.40 -31.70
CA GLU A 216 -4.12 7.05 -33.01
C GLU A 216 -4.64 8.49 -32.96
N LYS A 217 -5.60 8.76 -32.07
CA LYS A 217 -6.19 10.08 -31.90
C LYS A 217 -6.35 10.40 -30.42
N VAL A 218 -5.84 11.55 -30.02
CA VAL A 218 -5.97 12.12 -28.68
C VAL A 218 -6.71 13.44 -28.79
N VAL A 219 -7.78 13.58 -28.00
CA VAL A 219 -8.53 14.83 -27.87
C VAL A 219 -8.29 15.36 -26.46
N SER A 220 -7.45 16.38 -26.34
CA SER A 220 -7.23 17.06 -25.06
C SER A 220 -8.32 18.11 -24.86
N CYS A 221 -8.94 18.12 -23.68
CA CYS A 221 -9.97 19.07 -23.30
C CYS A 221 -9.48 19.91 -22.12
N SER A 222 -9.72 21.21 -22.16
CA SER A 222 -9.53 22.13 -21.04
C SER A 222 -10.77 22.99 -20.84
N TYR A 223 -11.00 23.40 -19.59
CA TYR A 223 -12.17 24.18 -19.19
C TYR A 223 -11.74 25.43 -18.44
N ASP A 224 -12.23 26.60 -18.86
CA ASP A 224 -11.91 27.92 -18.28
C ASP A 224 -13.13 28.58 -17.60
N GLU A 225 -13.88 27.83 -16.77
CA GLU A 225 -15.13 28.25 -16.10
C GLU A 225 -16.29 28.67 -17.04
N LYS A 226 -16.02 29.01 -18.30
CA LYS A 226 -16.99 29.56 -19.26
C LYS A 226 -17.02 28.80 -20.58
N LYS A 227 -15.94 28.13 -20.95
CA LYS A 227 -15.83 27.43 -22.24
C LYS A 227 -14.97 26.17 -22.10
N ILE A 228 -15.37 25.14 -22.83
CA ILE A 228 -14.52 23.97 -23.08
C ILE A 228 -13.77 24.23 -24.38
N THR A 229 -12.45 24.14 -24.33
CA THR A 229 -11.58 24.13 -25.51
C THR A 229 -11.03 22.73 -25.72
N ALA A 230 -11.15 22.23 -26.95
CA ALA A 230 -10.67 20.91 -27.32
C ALA A 230 -9.60 21.02 -28.41
N HIS A 231 -8.52 20.27 -28.26
CA HIS A 231 -7.48 20.13 -29.27
C HIS A 231 -7.36 18.65 -29.67
N SER A 232 -7.43 18.38 -30.97
CA SER A 232 -7.32 17.03 -31.52
C SER A 232 -5.96 16.87 -32.19
N GLY A 233 -5.25 15.80 -31.85
CA GLY A 233 -3.98 15.44 -32.48
C GLY A 233 -3.67 13.95 -32.37
N THR A 234 -2.47 13.57 -32.77
CA THR A 234 -1.94 12.20 -32.65
C THR A 234 -0.86 12.14 -31.58
N ILE A 235 -0.56 10.96 -31.05
CA ILE A 235 0.48 10.79 -30.01
C ILE A 235 1.88 11.20 -30.48
N ASP A 236 2.15 11.18 -31.79
CA ASP A 236 3.42 11.58 -32.40
C ASP A 236 3.62 13.10 -32.46
N ASN A 237 2.55 13.88 -32.30
CA ASN A 237 2.61 15.33 -32.42
C ASN A 237 3.11 15.97 -31.12
N HIS A 238 4.18 16.78 -31.19
CA HIS A 238 4.77 17.45 -30.02
C HIS A 238 3.79 18.29 -29.19
N LEU A 239 2.81 18.97 -29.81
CA LEU A 239 1.80 19.73 -29.06
C LEU A 239 0.89 18.78 -28.27
N THR A 240 0.54 17.63 -28.86
CA THR A 240 -0.29 16.62 -28.21
C THR A 240 0.46 15.93 -27.07
N GLN A 241 1.73 15.60 -27.28
CA GLN A 241 2.63 15.08 -26.22
C GLN A 241 2.70 16.04 -25.04
N ARG A 242 2.85 17.35 -25.32
CA ARG A 242 2.86 18.38 -24.29
C ARG A 242 1.55 18.44 -23.52
N PHE A 243 0.40 18.39 -24.20
CA PHE A 243 -0.90 18.34 -23.52
C PHE A 243 -1.05 17.10 -22.62
N ILE A 244 -0.56 15.93 -23.04
CA ILE A 244 -0.58 14.72 -22.22
C ILE A 244 0.29 14.92 -20.97
N VAL A 245 1.50 15.45 -21.13
CA VAL A 245 2.41 15.72 -20.01
C VAL A 245 1.81 16.75 -19.04
N ASP A 246 1.25 17.84 -19.56
CA ASP A 246 0.69 18.91 -18.74
C ASP A 246 -0.58 18.49 -18.00
N ILE A 247 -1.48 17.74 -18.65
CA ILE A 247 -2.78 17.36 -18.08
C ILE A 247 -2.69 16.08 -17.24
N MET A 248 -1.98 15.06 -17.72
CA MET A 248 -2.01 13.71 -17.13
C MET A 248 -0.77 13.39 -16.29
N GLU A 249 0.38 14.03 -16.53
CA GLU A 249 1.63 13.82 -15.78
C GLU A 249 1.94 14.97 -14.80
N GLY A 250 1.10 16.00 -14.76
CA GLY A 250 1.24 17.15 -13.85
C GLY A 250 2.28 18.18 -14.30
N GLY A 251 2.59 18.23 -15.60
CA GLY A 251 3.54 19.19 -16.18
C GLY A 251 4.93 18.64 -16.46
N ASP A 252 5.66 19.35 -17.31
CA ASP A 252 7.04 19.02 -17.71
C ASP A 252 7.96 18.81 -16.49
N GLU A 253 7.81 19.59 -15.42
CA GLU A 253 8.62 19.44 -14.21
C GLU A 253 8.33 18.12 -13.50
N ALA A 254 7.05 17.77 -13.30
CA ALA A 254 6.65 16.51 -12.65
C ALA A 254 7.03 15.29 -13.49
N PHE A 255 6.85 15.35 -14.81
CA PHE A 255 7.29 14.31 -15.73
C PHE A 255 8.81 14.15 -15.73
N ASN A 256 9.57 15.24 -15.83
CA ASN A 256 11.04 15.16 -15.79
C ASN A 256 11.56 14.75 -14.41
N ARG A 257 10.90 15.15 -13.32
CA ARG A 257 11.25 14.70 -11.96
C ARG A 257 10.96 13.22 -11.79
N ARG A 258 9.79 12.72 -12.22
CA ARG A 258 9.48 11.28 -12.29
C ARG A 258 10.47 10.55 -13.18
N LYS A 259 10.78 11.07 -14.36
CA LYS A 259 11.82 10.53 -15.23
C LYS A 259 13.14 10.48 -14.49
N ASN A 260 13.59 11.54 -13.84
CA ASN A 260 14.85 11.56 -13.09
C ASN A 260 14.84 10.58 -11.91
N ILE A 261 13.74 10.48 -11.17
CA ILE A 261 13.52 9.52 -10.07
C ILE A 261 13.52 8.08 -10.61
N TYR A 262 12.79 7.79 -11.69
CA TYR A 262 12.83 6.50 -12.35
C TYR A 262 14.17 6.23 -12.99
N THR A 263 14.90 7.24 -13.43
CA THR A 263 16.28 7.14 -13.92
C THR A 263 17.23 6.71 -12.79
N ILE A 264 16.84 6.83 -11.50
CA ILE A 264 17.53 6.17 -10.38
C ILE A 264 17.42 4.63 -10.48
N GLY A 265 16.35 4.09 -11.08
CA GLY A 265 16.19 2.68 -11.45
C GLY A 265 16.54 2.33 -12.90
N THR A 266 16.51 3.30 -13.82
CA THR A 266 16.82 3.15 -15.26
C THR A 266 18.16 3.76 -15.66
N LEU A 267 19.12 3.86 -14.73
CA LEU A 267 20.55 3.90 -15.07
C LEU A 267 21.04 2.60 -15.75
N LYS A 268 20.14 1.63 -16.00
CA LYS A 268 20.39 0.53 -16.94
C LYS A 268 20.42 0.94 -18.42
N ASN A 269 20.02 2.17 -18.81
CA ASN A 269 20.04 2.60 -20.22
C ASN A 269 20.73 3.97 -20.50
N LYS A 270 21.50 4.52 -19.55
CA LYS A 270 22.46 5.60 -19.84
C LYS A 270 23.89 5.13 -19.54
N ILE A 271 24.29 4.03 -20.18
CA ILE A 271 25.69 3.54 -20.17
C ILE A 271 26.52 4.24 -21.27
N ASN A 272 25.98 5.24 -21.94
CA ASN A 272 26.73 6.03 -22.90
C ASN A 272 26.74 7.48 -22.44
N MET A 273 27.67 7.82 -21.54
CA MET A 273 28.14 9.19 -21.48
C MET A 273 28.80 9.47 -22.84
N ASN A 274 28.46 10.59 -23.48
CA ASN A 274 29.06 10.94 -24.77
C ASN A 274 30.29 11.86 -24.55
N ALA A 275 31.12 12.01 -25.57
CA ALA A 275 32.36 12.79 -25.46
C ALA A 275 32.13 14.26 -25.05
N LEU A 276 30.99 14.86 -25.42
CA LEU A 276 30.61 16.22 -25.03
C LEU A 276 30.25 16.33 -23.55
N GLU A 277 29.44 15.39 -23.04
CA GLU A 277 29.08 15.30 -21.63
C GLU A 277 30.33 15.07 -20.75
N LEU A 278 31.26 14.21 -21.20
CA LEU A 278 32.52 13.97 -20.50
C LEU A 278 33.40 15.23 -20.44
N LEU A 279 33.52 15.97 -21.55
CA LEU A 279 34.29 17.22 -21.60
C LEU A 279 33.70 18.30 -20.68
N ASP A 280 32.37 18.40 -20.60
CA ASP A 280 31.69 19.32 -19.69
C ASP A 280 32.02 18.98 -18.23
N ILE A 281 31.90 17.69 -17.84
CA ILE A 281 32.27 17.21 -16.50
C ILE A 281 33.73 17.55 -16.18
N ILE A 282 34.66 17.27 -17.10
CA ILE A 282 36.08 17.57 -16.91
C ILE A 282 36.31 19.07 -16.69
N SER A 283 35.59 19.93 -17.41
CA SER A 283 35.69 21.39 -17.28
C SER A 283 35.23 21.93 -15.93
N THR A 284 34.35 21.20 -15.23
CA THR A 284 33.85 21.58 -13.90
C THR A 284 34.78 21.19 -12.75
N GLY A 285 35.79 20.35 -13.02
CA GLY A 285 36.78 19.91 -12.02
C GLY A 285 36.31 18.79 -11.08
N GLU A 286 37.17 18.43 -10.12
CA GLU A 286 36.86 17.40 -9.13
C GLU A 286 35.83 17.88 -8.10
N THR A 287 34.91 16.99 -7.72
CA THR A 287 33.84 17.28 -6.77
C THR A 287 33.65 16.11 -5.80
N SER A 288 32.63 16.17 -4.95
CA SER A 288 32.24 15.01 -4.13
C SER A 288 31.75 13.81 -4.94
N LYS A 289 31.41 14.00 -6.23
CA LYS A 289 30.92 12.97 -7.14
C LYS A 289 31.83 12.69 -8.33
N VAL A 290 32.92 13.44 -8.50
CA VAL A 290 33.81 13.32 -9.66
C VAL A 290 35.25 13.31 -9.17
N GLN A 291 36.00 12.27 -9.54
CA GLN A 291 37.42 12.12 -9.24
C GLN A 291 38.20 11.87 -10.53
N PHE A 292 39.29 12.60 -10.75
CA PHE A 292 40.21 12.39 -11.86
C PHE A 292 41.41 11.55 -11.40
N LYS A 293 41.99 10.80 -12.34
CA LYS A 293 43.25 10.07 -12.19
C LYS A 293 43.97 10.03 -13.53
N GLU A 294 45.23 10.47 -13.57
CA GLU A 294 46.05 10.39 -14.78
C GLU A 294 46.33 8.93 -15.17
N GLU A 295 46.73 8.13 -14.18
CA GLU A 295 46.89 6.68 -14.28
C GLU A 295 46.21 5.97 -13.10
N LEU A 296 46.00 4.66 -13.20
CA LEU A 296 45.40 3.90 -12.12
C LEU A 296 46.30 3.93 -10.87
N PRO A 297 45.81 4.47 -9.73
CA PRO A 297 46.61 4.51 -8.52
C PRO A 297 46.71 3.13 -7.86
N HIS A 298 47.50 3.03 -6.79
CA HIS A 298 47.62 1.80 -6.01
C HIS A 298 46.23 1.28 -5.56
N ARG A 299 46.07 -0.05 -5.52
CA ARG A 299 44.80 -0.75 -5.24
C ARG A 299 44.10 -0.24 -3.98
N ASP A 300 44.86 0.04 -2.93
CA ASP A 300 44.34 0.60 -1.67
C ASP A 300 43.71 2.00 -1.87
N SER A 301 44.31 2.85 -2.70
CA SER A 301 43.77 4.19 -2.98
C SER A 301 42.46 4.12 -3.77
N VAL A 302 42.40 3.20 -4.75
CA VAL A 302 41.16 2.90 -5.49
C VAL A 302 40.08 2.39 -4.52
N ALA A 303 40.42 1.46 -3.64
CA ALA A 303 39.51 0.91 -2.64
C ALA A 303 38.95 2.01 -1.73
N GLN A 304 39.81 2.89 -1.24
CA GLN A 304 39.40 4.02 -0.40
C GLN A 304 38.47 4.98 -1.14
N GLU A 305 38.70 5.23 -2.42
CA GLU A 305 37.85 6.12 -3.24
C GLU A 305 36.47 5.52 -3.47
N ILE A 306 36.40 4.24 -3.87
CA ILE A 306 35.13 3.52 -4.07
C ILE A 306 34.34 3.46 -2.76
N VAL A 307 35.00 3.19 -1.63
CA VAL A 307 34.38 3.20 -0.30
C VAL A 307 33.85 4.59 0.06
N ALA A 308 34.64 5.64 -0.16
CA ALA A 308 34.24 7.02 0.13
C ALA A 308 33.00 7.42 -0.66
N MET A 309 32.97 7.13 -1.97
CA MET A 309 31.83 7.42 -2.84
C MET A 309 30.60 6.59 -2.47
N SER A 310 30.77 5.29 -2.20
CA SER A 310 29.68 4.40 -1.81
C SER A 310 29.05 4.78 -0.47
N ASN A 311 29.83 5.28 0.49
CA ASN A 311 29.30 5.79 1.77
C ASN A 311 28.68 7.19 1.66
N SER A 312 29.01 7.95 0.62
CA SER A 312 28.48 9.29 0.36
C SER A 312 27.38 9.26 -0.71
N LEU A 313 27.50 10.03 -1.81
CA LEU A 313 26.44 10.25 -2.79
C LEU A 313 26.69 9.50 -4.12
N GLY A 314 27.54 8.46 -4.11
CA GLY A 314 28.08 7.86 -5.33
C GLY A 314 28.99 8.81 -6.10
N GLY A 315 29.33 8.44 -7.33
CA GLY A 315 30.16 9.27 -8.21
C GLY A 315 30.79 8.51 -9.36
N VAL A 316 31.71 9.18 -10.04
CA VAL A 316 32.52 8.65 -11.13
C VAL A 316 34.00 8.87 -10.87
N ILE A 317 34.81 7.88 -11.25
CA ILE A 317 36.27 8.01 -11.32
C ILE A 317 36.65 8.01 -12.80
N LEU A 318 37.31 9.07 -13.27
CA LEU A 318 37.79 9.23 -14.64
C LEU A 318 39.29 8.93 -14.68
N ILE A 319 39.69 7.87 -15.37
CA ILE A 319 41.09 7.44 -15.50
C ILE A 319 41.60 7.79 -16.91
N GLY A 320 42.75 8.47 -16.98
CA GLY A 320 43.28 9.11 -18.19
C GLY A 320 43.07 10.64 -18.21
N VAL A 321 42.78 11.25 -17.05
CA VAL A 321 42.56 12.69 -16.87
C VAL A 321 43.39 13.20 -15.70
N LYS A 322 44.13 14.29 -15.88
CA LYS A 322 45.04 14.82 -14.87
C LYS A 322 44.31 15.60 -13.78
N ASP A 323 44.55 15.25 -12.51
CA ASP A 323 43.83 15.76 -11.32
C ASP A 323 43.73 17.30 -11.21
N VAL A 324 44.78 18.02 -11.60
CA VAL A 324 44.88 19.48 -11.40
C VAL A 324 44.50 20.28 -12.64
N THR A 325 44.84 19.79 -13.83
CA THR A 325 44.67 20.54 -15.08
C THR A 325 43.42 20.15 -15.86
N GLY A 326 42.80 18.99 -15.53
CA GLY A 326 41.73 18.41 -16.35
C GLY A 326 42.22 17.96 -17.73
N GLU A 327 43.54 17.93 -17.96
CA GLU A 327 44.12 17.52 -19.23
C GLU A 327 43.89 16.03 -19.46
N ILE A 328 43.30 15.68 -20.61
CA ILE A 328 43.04 14.29 -20.99
C ILE A 328 44.35 13.70 -21.53
N THR A 329 45.07 12.93 -20.75
CA THR A 329 46.29 12.24 -21.21
C THR A 329 45.95 11.03 -22.08
N GLY A 330 44.84 10.36 -21.75
CA GLY A 330 44.34 9.19 -22.47
C GLY A 330 45.08 7.90 -22.13
N LEU A 331 44.37 6.78 -22.28
CA LEU A 331 44.87 5.44 -22.01
C LEU A 331 45.05 4.64 -23.31
N THR A 332 46.08 3.80 -23.35
CA THR A 332 46.21 2.77 -24.38
C THR A 332 45.16 1.68 -24.18
N SER A 333 44.80 0.94 -25.23
CA SER A 333 43.83 -0.17 -25.12
C SER A 333 44.27 -1.23 -24.10
N THR A 334 45.57 -1.53 -24.02
CA THR A 334 46.12 -2.47 -23.02
C THR A 334 45.94 -1.96 -21.59
N GLN A 335 46.16 -0.65 -21.35
CA GLN A 335 45.94 -0.04 -20.04
C GLN A 335 44.46 -0.06 -19.66
N VAL A 336 43.55 0.19 -20.61
CA VAL A 336 42.10 0.14 -20.36
C VAL A 336 41.69 -1.24 -19.87
N GLU A 337 42.10 -2.32 -20.56
CA GLU A 337 41.78 -3.70 -20.17
C GLU A 337 42.39 -4.07 -18.81
N GLU A 338 43.64 -3.66 -18.55
CA GLU A 338 44.29 -3.91 -17.26
C GLU A 338 43.57 -3.18 -16.13
N TYR A 339 43.27 -1.89 -16.31
CA TYR A 339 42.71 -1.05 -15.28
C TYR A 339 41.27 -1.45 -14.95
N ASP A 340 40.45 -1.75 -15.96
CA ASP A 340 39.10 -2.27 -15.79
C ASP A 340 39.07 -3.55 -14.92
N ARG A 341 39.97 -4.50 -15.23
CA ARG A 341 40.13 -5.73 -14.44
C ARG A 341 40.54 -5.46 -13.00
N VAL A 342 41.50 -4.54 -12.79
CA VAL A 342 42.01 -4.23 -11.44
C VAL A 342 40.94 -3.54 -10.60
N VAL A 343 40.24 -2.53 -11.14
CA VAL A 343 39.18 -1.80 -10.44
C VAL A 343 38.04 -2.75 -10.07
N SER A 344 37.62 -3.61 -10.99
CA SER A 344 36.59 -4.65 -10.72
C SER A 344 37.01 -5.57 -9.58
N GLN A 345 38.25 -6.08 -9.60
CA GLN A 345 38.76 -6.92 -8.53
C GLN A 345 38.86 -6.17 -7.18
N VAL A 346 39.18 -4.87 -7.19
CA VAL A 346 39.17 -4.08 -5.96
C VAL A 346 37.76 -3.97 -5.39
N ALA A 347 36.76 -3.66 -6.24
CA ALA A 347 35.38 -3.48 -5.83
C ALA A 347 34.76 -4.77 -5.23
N ASP A 348 35.09 -5.93 -5.80
CA ASP A 348 34.68 -7.25 -5.28
C ASP A 348 35.24 -7.56 -3.88
N ASN A 349 36.42 -7.02 -3.56
CA ASN A 349 37.13 -7.27 -2.30
C ASN A 349 36.74 -6.29 -1.17
N LEU A 350 35.85 -5.33 -1.46
CA LEU A 350 35.29 -4.43 -0.45
C LEU A 350 34.27 -5.15 0.43
N LYS A 351 33.96 -4.57 1.59
CA LYS A 351 33.02 -5.14 2.56
C LYS A 351 31.89 -4.15 2.89
N PRO A 352 30.64 -4.39 2.46
CA PRO A 352 30.24 -5.41 1.46
C PRO A 352 30.83 -5.10 0.06
N PRO A 353 30.82 -6.06 -0.89
CA PRO A 353 31.26 -5.82 -2.26
C PRO A 353 30.46 -4.69 -2.91
N VAL A 354 31.14 -3.90 -3.75
CA VAL A 354 30.52 -2.79 -4.50
C VAL A 354 30.37 -3.19 -5.95
N TYR A 355 29.15 -3.13 -6.48
CA TYR A 355 28.91 -3.31 -7.91
C TYR A 355 29.19 -1.98 -8.63
N ILE A 356 30.18 -2.00 -9.51
CA ILE A 356 30.57 -0.87 -10.35
C ILE A 356 30.14 -1.12 -11.80
N ALA A 357 29.98 -0.05 -12.56
CA ALA A 357 29.86 -0.12 -14.02
C ALA A 357 31.03 0.64 -14.65
N THR A 358 31.59 0.12 -15.72
CA THR A 358 32.68 0.77 -16.44
C THR A 358 32.28 1.06 -17.88
N GLU A 359 32.71 2.21 -18.40
CA GLU A 359 32.58 2.57 -19.81
C GLU A 359 33.89 3.21 -20.30
N VAL A 360 34.13 3.16 -21.61
CA VAL A 360 35.32 3.74 -22.23
C VAL A 360 34.88 4.73 -23.29
N ILE A 361 35.25 6.00 -23.10
CA ILE A 361 34.96 7.05 -24.07
C ILE A 361 36.23 7.38 -24.84
N LYS A 362 36.09 7.44 -26.17
CA LYS A 362 37.14 7.94 -27.07
C LYS A 362 36.94 9.43 -27.29
N ILE A 363 37.98 10.20 -27.00
CA ILE A 363 38.02 11.64 -27.27
C ILE A 363 39.00 11.88 -28.41
N GLU A 364 38.53 12.51 -29.47
CA GLU A 364 39.38 12.98 -30.56
C GLU A 364 39.78 14.44 -30.30
N GLN A 365 41.05 14.67 -30.01
CA GLN A 365 41.63 16.00 -29.81
C GLN A 365 42.95 16.10 -30.56
N GLU A 366 43.16 17.20 -31.28
CA GLU A 366 44.43 17.51 -31.97
C GLU A 366 44.91 16.39 -32.93
N GLY A 367 43.98 15.64 -33.53
CA GLY A 367 44.30 14.54 -34.44
C GLY A 367 44.73 13.23 -33.77
N ALA A 368 44.67 13.15 -32.43
CA ALA A 368 44.93 11.94 -31.65
C ALA A 368 43.63 11.44 -30.97
N SER A 369 43.42 10.13 -30.98
CA SER A 369 42.33 9.47 -30.24
C SER A 369 42.82 9.04 -28.86
N ARG A 370 42.20 9.57 -27.81
CA ARG A 370 42.54 9.31 -26.40
C ARG A 370 41.38 8.56 -25.73
N ASN A 371 41.64 7.42 -25.11
CA ASN A 371 40.61 6.68 -24.37
C ASN A 371 40.57 7.15 -22.91
N VAL A 372 39.38 7.36 -22.35
CA VAL A 372 39.17 7.61 -20.92
C VAL A 372 38.31 6.49 -20.36
N LEU A 373 38.81 5.82 -19.32
CA LEU A 373 38.06 4.79 -18.59
C LEU A 373 37.26 5.46 -17.49
N ILE A 374 35.95 5.27 -17.51
CA ILE A 374 35.02 5.82 -16.53
C ILE A 374 34.54 4.69 -15.65
N VAL A 375 34.68 4.85 -14.34
CA VAL A 375 34.19 3.93 -13.33
C VAL A 375 33.02 4.58 -12.60
N HIS A 376 31.82 4.06 -12.80
CA HIS A 376 30.60 4.48 -12.13
C HIS A 376 30.44 3.75 -10.80
N ILE A 377 30.34 4.51 -9.72
CA ILE A 377 30.09 4.02 -8.37
C ILE A 377 28.76 4.56 -7.89
N GLN A 378 27.85 3.66 -7.55
CA GLN A 378 26.56 4.04 -6.99
C GLN A 378 26.68 4.42 -5.52
N GLU A 379 25.75 5.25 -5.05
CA GLU A 379 25.54 5.40 -3.61
C GLU A 379 25.17 4.03 -3.04
N GLY A 380 25.90 3.62 -2.02
CA GLY A 380 25.75 2.30 -1.45
C GLY A 380 24.53 2.19 -0.56
N ILE A 381 23.74 1.13 -0.73
CA ILE A 381 22.56 0.87 0.11
C ILE A 381 22.90 0.21 1.45
N ASN A 382 24.00 -0.55 1.53
CA ASN A 382 24.42 -1.33 2.71
C ASN A 382 25.54 -0.64 3.51
N LYS A 383 25.42 0.67 3.74
CA LYS A 383 26.41 1.44 4.50
C LYS A 383 26.55 0.91 5.94
N PRO A 384 27.75 0.94 6.55
CA PRO A 384 28.99 1.43 5.98
C PRO A 384 29.73 0.37 5.14
N TYR A 385 30.19 0.80 3.96
CA TYR A 385 31.18 0.11 3.16
C TYR A 385 32.58 0.33 3.75
N LYS A 386 33.41 -0.70 3.64
CA LYS A 386 34.74 -0.78 4.28
C LYS A 386 35.77 -1.31 3.29
N THR A 387 37.01 -0.86 3.44
CA THR A 387 38.15 -1.49 2.79
C THR A 387 38.36 -2.91 3.35
N SER A 388 39.20 -3.71 2.70
CA SER A 388 39.58 -5.04 3.20
C SER A 388 40.20 -5.01 4.61
N LYS A 389 40.82 -3.87 4.97
CA LYS A 389 41.41 -3.56 6.29
C LYS A 389 40.38 -3.09 7.33
N GLY A 390 39.11 -2.93 6.95
CA GLY A 390 38.03 -2.49 7.84
C GLY A 390 37.88 -0.98 7.98
N GLU A 391 38.61 -0.19 7.18
CA GLU A 391 38.58 1.27 7.23
C GLU A 391 37.35 1.81 6.51
N ILE A 392 36.70 2.82 7.11
CA ILE A 392 35.51 3.49 6.56
C ILE A 392 35.92 4.86 6.08
N TYR A 393 35.65 5.18 4.82
CA TYR A 393 35.88 6.52 4.26
C TYR A 393 34.57 7.16 3.81
N VAL A 394 34.52 8.48 3.82
CA VAL A 394 33.42 9.31 3.28
C VAL A 394 33.99 10.48 2.47
N LYS A 395 33.23 11.02 1.51
CA LYS A 395 33.63 12.22 0.76
C LYS A 395 33.35 13.49 1.58
N GLN A 396 34.30 14.41 1.55
CA GLN A 396 34.20 15.77 2.07
C GLN A 396 34.74 16.74 1.01
N GLY A 397 33.81 17.29 0.21
CA GLY A 397 34.18 17.94 -1.04
C GLY A 397 34.86 16.93 -1.98
N SER A 398 35.92 17.34 -2.68
CA SER A 398 36.74 16.45 -3.52
C SER A 398 37.61 15.47 -2.74
N ASN A 399 37.82 15.68 -1.44
CA ASN A 399 38.68 14.81 -0.63
C ASN A 399 37.92 13.62 -0.04
N LYS A 400 38.63 12.53 0.23
CA LYS A 400 38.18 11.41 1.05
C LYS A 400 38.69 11.57 2.49
N ARG A 401 37.83 11.37 3.48
CA ARG A 401 38.15 11.42 4.90
C ARG A 401 37.94 10.06 5.55
N LEU A 402 38.92 9.61 6.34
CA LEU A 402 38.77 8.42 7.20
C LEU A 402 37.78 8.73 8.33
N LEU A 403 36.77 7.90 8.47
CA LEU A 403 35.72 8.04 9.46
C LEU A 403 36.05 7.21 10.70
N THR A 404 36.38 7.88 11.80
CA THR A 404 36.72 7.24 13.07
C THR A 404 35.71 7.49 14.19
N ASP A 405 34.84 8.50 14.03
CA ASP A 405 33.86 8.86 15.05
C ASP A 405 32.68 7.87 15.06
N ASN A 406 32.40 7.28 16.23
CA ASN A 406 31.36 6.27 16.40
C ASN A 406 29.95 6.81 16.10
N SER A 407 29.69 8.10 16.36
CA SER A 407 28.38 8.69 16.09
C SER A 407 28.13 8.85 14.60
N GLU A 408 29.15 9.25 13.83
CA GLU A 408 29.06 9.31 12.36
C GLU A 408 28.95 7.92 11.73
N ILE A 409 29.69 6.93 12.26
CA ILE A 409 29.57 5.53 11.81
C ILE A 409 28.15 5.02 12.05
N MET A 410 27.56 5.31 13.21
CA MET A 410 26.19 4.90 13.53
C MET A 410 25.16 5.54 12.60
N ARG A 411 25.38 6.79 12.15
CA ARG A 411 24.54 7.43 11.12
C ARG A 411 24.60 6.71 9.78
N LEU A 412 25.74 6.12 9.40
CA LEU A 412 25.83 5.31 8.17
C LEU A 412 24.98 4.04 8.28
N PHE A 413 24.98 3.37 9.43
CA PHE A 413 24.11 2.20 9.69
C PHE A 413 22.62 2.57 9.70
N GLN A 414 22.27 3.76 10.19
CA GLN A 414 20.90 4.27 10.17
C GLN A 414 20.43 4.57 8.74
N HIS A 415 21.26 5.23 7.93
CA HIS A 415 20.93 5.55 6.54
C HIS A 415 20.70 4.31 5.68
N SER A 416 21.34 3.18 6.00
CA SER A 416 21.16 1.90 5.29
C SER A 416 19.98 1.06 5.80
N GLY A 417 19.23 1.53 6.80
CA GLY A 417 18.14 0.77 7.42
C GLY A 417 18.60 -0.47 8.20
N ASN A 418 19.91 -0.65 8.39
CA ASN A 418 20.51 -1.82 9.06
C ASN A 418 20.57 -1.68 10.59
N LEU A 419 20.06 -0.58 11.16
CA LEU A 419 19.97 -0.36 12.59
C LEU A 419 18.62 0.26 12.95
N LEU A 420 17.76 -0.55 13.58
CA LEU A 420 16.45 -0.14 14.09
C LEU A 420 16.55 0.13 15.59
N ALA A 421 16.34 1.39 16.00
CA ALA A 421 16.50 1.79 17.41
C ALA A 421 15.61 0.97 18.36
N ASP A 422 14.40 0.66 17.91
CA ASP A 422 13.38 -0.03 18.69
C ASP A 422 13.70 -1.51 18.95
N GLU A 423 14.52 -2.13 18.09
CA GLU A 423 15.02 -3.51 18.27
C GLU A 423 16.32 -3.59 19.09
N MET A 424 16.94 -2.46 19.42
CA MET A 424 18.19 -2.45 20.19
C MET A 424 17.97 -2.84 21.65
N GLU A 425 18.92 -3.60 22.20
CA GLU A 425 18.95 -3.95 23.63
C GLU A 425 19.21 -2.72 24.48
N VAL A 426 18.45 -2.57 25.56
CA VAL A 426 18.64 -1.53 26.55
C VAL A 426 19.43 -2.10 27.71
N HIS A 427 20.73 -1.78 27.74
CA HIS A 427 21.62 -2.22 28.80
C HIS A 427 21.14 -1.78 30.19
N GLY A 428 21.32 -2.69 31.17
CA GLY A 428 20.90 -2.47 32.55
C GLY A 428 19.43 -2.84 32.82
N THR A 429 18.72 -3.39 31.84
CA THR A 429 17.36 -3.93 32.02
C THR A 429 17.34 -5.45 32.04
N SER A 430 16.28 -6.02 32.59
CA SER A 430 16.03 -7.46 32.72
C SER A 430 14.54 -7.77 32.63
N ILE A 431 14.19 -9.05 32.58
CA ILE A 431 12.78 -9.50 32.59
C ILE A 431 11.97 -8.93 33.76
N ASP A 432 12.60 -8.63 34.89
CA ASP A 432 11.95 -8.06 36.07
C ASP A 432 11.48 -6.61 35.86
N ASP A 433 11.98 -5.93 34.82
CA ASP A 433 11.57 -4.57 34.47
C ASP A 433 10.30 -4.54 33.63
N VAL A 434 9.78 -5.71 33.21
CA VAL A 434 8.53 -5.83 32.44
C VAL A 434 7.31 -5.84 33.37
N ASP A 435 6.31 -5.03 33.06
CA ASP A 435 4.96 -5.14 33.60
C ASP A 435 4.23 -6.31 32.93
N GLU A 436 4.20 -7.43 33.64
CA GLU A 436 3.61 -8.68 33.18
C GLU A 436 2.12 -8.54 32.80
N ARG A 437 1.36 -7.72 33.52
CA ARG A 437 -0.06 -7.51 33.23
C ARG A 437 -0.23 -6.82 31.88
N ARG A 438 0.53 -5.76 31.61
CA ARG A 438 0.47 -5.03 30.33
C ARG A 438 0.84 -5.94 29.16
N PHE A 439 1.89 -6.73 29.31
CA PHE A 439 2.30 -7.66 28.27
C PHE A 439 1.25 -8.76 28.04
N SER A 440 0.68 -9.31 29.11
CA SER A 440 -0.39 -10.30 29.03
C SER A 440 -1.64 -9.76 28.31
N ASP A 441 -2.05 -8.54 28.64
CA ASP A 441 -3.20 -7.88 28.00
C ASP A 441 -2.95 -7.65 26.50
N TYR A 442 -1.74 -7.21 26.13
CA TYR A 442 -1.33 -7.09 24.73
C TYR A 442 -1.34 -8.44 24.00
N PHE A 443 -0.70 -9.46 24.58
CA PHE A 443 -0.57 -10.78 23.97
C PHE A 443 -1.95 -11.40 23.71
N LYS A 444 -2.88 -11.24 24.67
CA LYS A 444 -4.27 -11.69 24.54
C LYS A 444 -5.03 -10.94 23.45
N LYS A 445 -4.85 -9.63 23.33
CA LYS A 445 -5.50 -8.83 22.26
C LYS A 445 -5.00 -9.23 20.87
N GLU A 446 -3.71 -9.50 20.73
CA GLU A 446 -3.12 -9.86 19.44
C GLU A 446 -3.47 -11.29 19.00
N PHE A 447 -3.50 -12.24 19.92
CA PHE A 447 -3.66 -13.66 19.59
C PHE A 447 -5.00 -14.28 20.00
N GLU A 448 -5.89 -13.48 20.57
CA GLU A 448 -7.17 -13.90 21.15
C GLU A 448 -7.05 -14.96 22.27
N LYS A 449 -5.82 -15.23 22.73
CA LYS A 449 -5.44 -16.26 23.72
C LYS A 449 -4.28 -15.79 24.57
N THR A 450 -4.19 -16.27 25.81
CA THR A 450 -3.03 -16.01 26.67
C THR A 450 -1.80 -16.81 26.21
N TYR A 451 -0.62 -16.44 26.68
CA TYR A 451 0.60 -17.20 26.39
C TYR A 451 0.59 -18.58 27.07
N ASP A 452 -0.03 -18.71 28.25
CA ASP A 452 -0.22 -19.99 28.94
C ASP A 452 -1.10 -20.95 28.13
N GLU A 453 -2.20 -20.45 27.53
CA GLU A 453 -3.09 -21.23 26.65
C GLU A 453 -2.37 -21.70 25.37
N LYS A 454 -1.27 -21.04 25.00
CA LYS A 454 -0.38 -21.45 23.90
C LYS A 454 0.79 -22.35 24.35
N GLY A 455 0.88 -22.66 25.64
CA GLY A 455 1.94 -23.50 26.20
C GLY A 455 3.31 -22.81 26.26
N LEU A 456 3.35 -21.47 26.30
CA LEU A 456 4.57 -20.68 26.42
C LEU A 456 4.75 -20.19 27.84
N THR A 457 5.99 -20.16 28.34
CA THR A 457 6.31 -19.40 29.56
C THR A 457 6.32 -17.89 29.27
N PHE A 458 6.20 -17.07 30.32
CA PHE A 458 6.28 -15.61 30.19
C PHE A 458 7.54 -15.15 29.46
N GLU A 459 8.72 -15.69 29.83
CA GLU A 459 9.97 -15.38 29.14
C GLU A 459 9.97 -15.81 27.66
N GLN A 460 9.44 -17.00 27.35
CA GLN A 460 9.33 -17.47 25.96
C GLN A 460 8.43 -16.57 25.14
N ALA A 461 7.32 -16.10 25.72
CA ALA A 461 6.40 -15.18 25.06
C ALA A 461 7.06 -13.81 24.79
N LEU A 462 7.81 -13.26 25.76
CA LEU A 462 8.56 -12.01 25.59
C LEU A 462 9.61 -12.12 24.48
N ARG A 463 10.36 -13.24 24.42
CA ARG A 463 11.34 -13.50 23.35
C ARG A 463 10.68 -13.69 21.99
N ALA A 464 9.56 -14.40 21.93
CA ALA A 464 8.78 -14.59 20.70
C ALA A 464 8.30 -13.26 20.11
N LYS A 465 8.02 -12.28 20.98
CA LYS A 465 7.66 -10.91 20.60
C LYS A 465 8.81 -9.92 20.55
N ARG A 466 10.05 -10.40 20.65
CA ARG A 466 11.27 -9.56 20.64
C ARG A 466 11.20 -8.40 21.67
N VAL A 467 10.44 -8.58 22.74
CA VAL A 467 10.43 -7.68 23.90
C VAL A 467 11.70 -7.90 24.72
N LEU A 468 12.20 -9.15 24.75
CA LEU A 468 13.41 -9.56 25.46
C LEU A 468 14.42 -10.17 24.48
N ARG A 469 15.67 -9.70 24.51
CA ARG A 469 16.80 -10.23 23.74
C ARG A 469 18.03 -10.29 24.64
N ASN A 470 18.76 -11.40 24.63
CA ASN A 470 19.94 -11.60 25.49
C ASN A 470 19.70 -11.24 26.98
N ASN A 471 18.50 -11.56 27.50
CA ASN A 471 18.03 -11.25 28.86
C ASN A 471 17.87 -9.74 29.17
N GLN A 472 17.92 -8.88 28.16
CA GLN A 472 17.68 -7.44 28.28
C GLN A 472 16.44 -7.05 27.48
N LEU A 473 15.74 -6.01 27.90
CA LEU A 473 14.61 -5.49 27.12
C LEU A 473 15.14 -4.86 25.85
N THR A 474 14.41 -5.05 24.76
CA THR A 474 14.57 -4.16 23.59
C THR A 474 13.99 -2.79 23.93
N LEU A 475 14.38 -1.76 23.19
CA LEU A 475 13.85 -0.42 23.42
C LEU A 475 12.33 -0.38 23.24
N ALA A 476 11.79 -1.08 22.24
CA ALA A 476 10.34 -1.24 22.08
C ALA A 476 9.70 -1.93 23.29
N GLY A 477 10.33 -3.01 23.77
CA GLY A 477 9.89 -3.73 24.96
C GLY A 477 9.81 -2.85 26.20
N LEU A 478 10.85 -2.05 26.45
CA LEU A 478 10.88 -1.08 27.53
C LEU A 478 9.78 -0.02 27.38
N LEU A 479 9.60 0.53 26.18
CA LEU A 479 8.67 1.64 25.97
C LEU A 479 7.20 1.25 25.96
N PHE A 480 6.84 -0.01 25.68
CA PHE A 480 5.45 -0.48 25.73
C PHE A 480 5.11 -1.23 27.02
N PHE A 481 6.07 -1.98 27.56
CA PHE A 481 5.83 -2.94 28.64
C PHE A 481 6.73 -2.72 29.86
N GLY A 482 7.60 -1.72 29.87
CA GLY A 482 8.42 -1.41 31.03
C GLY A 482 7.61 -0.85 32.21
N LYS A 483 8.01 -1.18 33.44
CA LYS A 483 7.43 -0.63 34.68
C LYS A 483 7.72 0.85 34.86
N ASP A 484 8.95 1.28 34.56
CA ASP A 484 9.38 2.68 34.60
C ASP A 484 10.40 2.95 33.46
N PRO A 485 9.91 3.23 32.22
CA PRO A 485 10.79 3.44 31.08
C PRO A 485 11.75 4.63 31.26
N GLN A 486 11.31 5.67 31.98
CA GLN A 486 12.06 6.91 32.15
C GLN A 486 13.17 6.80 33.19
N ALA A 487 13.17 5.80 34.06
CA ALA A 487 14.35 5.48 34.89
C ALA A 487 15.59 5.18 34.04
N VAL A 488 15.40 4.57 32.87
CA VAL A 488 16.48 4.17 31.94
C VAL A 488 16.61 5.13 30.76
N LYS A 489 15.49 5.70 30.29
CA LYS A 489 15.44 6.68 29.18
C LYS A 489 14.73 7.98 29.61
N PRO A 490 15.39 8.86 30.40
CA PRO A 490 14.75 10.03 31.00
C PRO A 490 14.16 11.05 30.03
N ALA A 491 14.72 11.16 28.81
CA ALA A 491 14.24 12.14 27.83
C ALA A 491 13.11 11.63 26.94
N PHE A 492 12.68 10.36 27.07
CA PHE A 492 11.63 9.79 26.22
C PHE A 492 10.27 10.09 26.86
N THR A 493 9.93 11.37 26.87
CA THR A 493 8.76 11.97 27.52
C THR A 493 8.06 12.95 26.58
N ILE A 494 6.88 13.42 27.00
CA ILE A 494 6.23 14.58 26.38
C ILE A 494 6.36 15.77 27.33
N LYS A 495 6.97 16.86 26.84
CA LYS A 495 6.95 18.17 27.52
C LYS A 495 5.78 18.99 27.02
N ALA A 496 4.78 19.14 27.88
CA ALA A 496 3.52 19.80 27.55
C ALA A 496 3.41 21.18 28.21
N VAL A 497 3.06 22.21 27.44
CA VAL A 497 2.85 23.58 27.96
C VAL A 497 1.70 24.24 27.20
N SER A 498 0.76 24.84 27.92
CA SER A 498 -0.23 25.76 27.37
C SER A 498 0.14 27.18 27.78
N TYR A 499 0.49 28.03 26.82
CA TYR A 499 0.91 29.42 27.03
C TYR A 499 -0.27 30.38 27.06
N PHE A 500 -0.08 31.59 27.60
CA PHE A 500 -0.93 32.74 27.25
C PHE A 500 -0.29 33.48 26.07
N GLY A 501 -1.09 33.86 25.07
CA GLY A 501 -0.58 34.47 23.84
C GLY A 501 0.02 33.47 22.86
N ASN A 502 0.81 34.00 21.92
CA ASN A 502 1.35 33.25 20.77
C ASN A 502 2.88 33.17 20.75
N ASP A 503 3.54 33.73 21.77
CA ASP A 503 4.99 33.81 21.89
C ASP A 503 5.52 32.68 22.79
N ILE A 504 6.52 31.96 22.27
CA ILE A 504 7.19 30.85 22.98
C ILE A 504 8.12 31.35 24.09
N GLU A 505 8.61 32.60 23.99
CA GLU A 505 9.44 33.25 25.00
C GLU A 505 8.61 33.89 26.12
N GLY A 506 7.28 33.76 26.04
CA GLY A 506 6.35 34.26 27.05
C GLY A 506 6.63 33.66 28.44
N ASN A 507 6.62 34.53 29.46
CA ASN A 507 6.85 34.13 30.86
C ASN A 507 5.58 33.63 31.58
N GLN A 508 4.44 33.52 30.89
CA GLN A 508 3.15 33.13 31.46
C GLN A 508 2.57 31.90 30.76
N TYR A 509 1.99 30.99 31.56
CA TYR A 509 1.34 29.78 31.06
C TYR A 509 -0.01 29.56 31.76
N ARG A 510 -0.95 28.95 31.04
CA ARG A 510 -2.22 28.42 31.57
C ARG A 510 -2.00 27.10 32.30
N SER A 511 -1.24 26.20 31.70
CA SER A 511 -0.95 24.88 32.26
C SER A 511 0.44 24.42 31.86
N LYS A 512 1.19 23.89 32.83
CA LYS A 512 2.52 23.31 32.65
C LYS A 512 2.71 22.17 33.64
N PRO A 513 2.19 20.97 33.34
CA PRO A 513 2.41 19.80 34.19
C PRO A 513 3.91 19.46 34.25
N LYS A 514 4.27 18.57 35.18
CA LYS A 514 5.55 17.86 35.07
C LYS A 514 5.58 17.09 33.76
N ASP A 515 6.78 16.83 33.24
CA ASP A 515 6.99 16.02 32.04
C ASP A 515 6.11 14.76 32.09
N LEU A 516 5.35 14.52 31.02
CA LEU A 516 4.50 13.35 30.94
C LEU A 516 5.41 12.13 30.74
N THR A 517 5.32 11.18 31.67
CA THR A 517 6.12 9.95 31.71
C THR A 517 5.23 8.70 31.64
N GLY A 518 5.85 7.55 31.41
CA GLY A 518 5.21 6.25 31.25
C GLY A 518 5.59 5.57 29.94
N THR A 519 4.92 4.45 29.69
CA THR A 519 4.95 3.73 28.41
C THR A 519 4.28 4.53 27.30
N ILE A 520 4.53 4.19 26.03
CA ILE A 520 3.93 4.86 24.87
C ILE A 520 2.39 4.91 24.97
N PRO A 521 1.66 3.82 25.34
CA PRO A 521 0.23 3.91 25.60
C PRO A 521 -0.16 4.92 26.67
N GLU A 522 0.56 4.98 27.79
CA GLU A 522 0.28 5.96 28.84
C GLU A 522 0.61 7.40 28.42
N LEU A 523 1.69 7.59 27.65
CA LEU A 523 2.05 8.89 27.10
C LEU A 523 0.99 9.38 26.11
N PHE A 524 0.43 8.48 25.32
CA PHE A 524 -0.68 8.78 24.41
C PHE A 524 -1.91 9.26 25.20
N GLU A 525 -2.40 8.46 26.15
CA GLU A 525 -3.57 8.82 26.98
C GLU A 525 -3.35 10.16 27.72
N LYS A 526 -2.22 10.31 28.41
CA LYS A 526 -1.89 11.55 29.14
C LYS A 526 -1.76 12.77 28.21
N GLY A 527 -1.28 12.57 26.97
CA GLY A 527 -1.17 13.62 25.98
C GLY A 527 -2.53 14.06 25.45
N ILE A 528 -3.42 13.10 25.16
CA ILE A 528 -4.82 13.38 24.79
C ILE A 528 -5.56 14.08 25.92
N ASP A 529 -5.41 13.62 27.16
CA ASP A 529 -5.98 14.29 28.33
C ASP A 529 -5.48 15.73 28.47
N PHE A 530 -4.19 15.98 28.24
CA PHE A 530 -3.65 17.33 28.29
C PHE A 530 -4.27 18.23 27.20
N LEU A 531 -4.44 17.72 25.98
CA LEU A 531 -5.10 18.44 24.89
C LEU A 531 -6.56 18.74 25.23
N ASN A 532 -7.33 17.74 25.66
CA ASN A 532 -8.75 17.87 26.02
C ASN A 532 -9.00 18.88 27.14
N ASN A 533 -8.08 18.98 28.10
CA ASN A 533 -8.21 19.90 29.24
C ASN A 533 -7.79 21.35 28.93
N ASN A 534 -7.08 21.60 27.82
CA ASN A 534 -6.54 22.91 27.49
C ASN A 534 -7.06 23.50 26.17
N LEU A 535 -7.86 22.73 25.43
CA LEU A 535 -8.58 23.17 24.24
C LEU A 535 -10.03 23.50 24.57
N ASP A 536 -10.58 24.45 23.84
CA ASP A 536 -11.95 24.93 24.06
C ASP A 536 -12.98 24.00 23.39
N PHE A 537 -14.17 23.90 23.97
CA PHE A 537 -15.32 23.22 23.35
C PHE A 537 -16.22 24.24 22.65
N ILE A 538 -16.47 24.03 21.36
CA ILE A 538 -17.34 24.83 20.51
C ILE A 538 -18.71 24.13 20.39
N GLN A 539 -19.79 24.91 20.47
CA GLN A 539 -21.15 24.40 20.32
C GLN A 539 -21.35 23.77 18.93
N SER A 540 -21.85 22.53 18.89
CA SER A 540 -22.14 21.82 17.64
C SER A 540 -23.62 21.89 17.29
N GLY A 541 -24.03 22.92 16.55
CA GLY A 541 -25.41 23.07 16.05
C GLY A 541 -26.23 24.12 16.81
N GLU A 542 -27.46 24.36 16.35
CA GLU A 542 -28.31 25.49 16.79
C GLU A 542 -29.07 25.24 18.10
N SER A 543 -28.99 24.05 18.68
CA SER A 543 -29.68 23.72 19.93
C SER A 543 -28.82 24.07 21.15
N PHE A 544 -29.42 24.71 22.15
CA PHE A 544 -28.79 24.92 23.47
C PHE A 544 -28.35 23.61 24.15
N ASN A 545 -29.00 22.49 23.81
CA ASN A 545 -28.70 21.17 24.35
C ASN A 545 -27.69 20.36 23.50
N ALA A 546 -27.11 20.96 22.46
CA ALA A 546 -26.11 20.29 21.65
C ALA A 546 -24.81 20.09 22.46
N GLN A 547 -24.26 18.88 22.43
CA GLN A 547 -22.95 18.61 23.03
C GLN A 547 -21.87 19.42 22.32
N GLY A 548 -21.01 20.08 23.11
CA GLY A 548 -19.84 20.77 22.58
C GLY A 548 -18.87 19.78 21.93
N LYS A 549 -18.28 20.17 20.81
CA LYS A 549 -17.14 19.47 20.17
C LYS A 549 -15.87 20.26 20.43
N LEU A 550 -14.73 19.59 20.53
CA LEU A 550 -13.44 20.28 20.63
C LEU A 550 -13.22 21.21 19.44
N GLU A 551 -12.53 22.32 19.68
CA GLU A 551 -12.18 23.30 18.64
C GLU A 551 -11.23 22.75 17.56
N ILE A 552 -10.57 21.62 17.84
CA ILE A 552 -9.77 20.83 16.90
C ILE A 552 -10.32 19.40 16.91
N SER A 553 -10.37 18.75 15.75
CA SER A 553 -10.85 17.37 15.64
C SER A 553 -10.06 16.41 16.54
N SER A 554 -10.77 15.65 17.39
CA SER A 554 -10.16 14.61 18.23
C SER A 554 -9.46 13.54 17.40
N ILE A 555 -10.05 13.16 16.26
CA ILE A 555 -9.46 12.18 15.33
C ILE A 555 -8.10 12.70 14.82
N ALA A 556 -8.01 13.98 14.45
CA ALA A 556 -6.75 14.58 14.01
C ALA A 556 -5.72 14.60 15.15
N LEU A 557 -6.10 14.97 16.37
CA LEU A 557 -5.20 14.99 17.53
C LEU A 557 -4.65 13.60 17.86
N GLU A 558 -5.51 12.57 17.84
CA GLU A 558 -5.14 11.17 18.06
C GLU A 558 -4.11 10.70 17.04
N GLU A 559 -4.39 10.87 15.74
CA GLU A 559 -3.49 10.45 14.66
C GLU A 559 -2.14 11.19 14.72
N LEU A 560 -2.14 12.50 15.00
CA LEU A 560 -0.92 13.30 15.05
C LEU A 560 -0.04 12.97 16.25
N LEU A 561 -0.63 12.80 17.44
CA LEU A 561 0.11 12.43 18.65
C LEU A 561 0.67 11.02 18.55
N GLN A 562 -0.11 10.08 18.05
CA GLN A 562 0.33 8.72 17.79
C GLN A 562 1.50 8.68 16.81
N ASN A 563 1.42 9.42 15.70
CA ASN A 563 2.52 9.52 14.75
C ASN A 563 3.78 10.11 15.40
N ALA A 564 3.62 11.15 16.23
CA ALA A 564 4.72 11.76 16.94
C ALA A 564 5.42 10.79 17.92
N LEU A 565 4.68 9.87 18.55
CA LEU A 565 5.21 8.83 19.43
C LEU A 565 5.86 7.69 18.64
N VAL A 566 5.14 7.11 17.68
CA VAL A 566 5.57 5.86 17.00
C VAL A 566 6.68 6.11 15.98
N HIS A 567 6.64 7.22 15.24
CA HIS A 567 7.61 7.53 14.18
C HIS A 567 8.75 8.47 14.62
N ARG A 568 8.84 8.73 15.93
CA ARG A 568 9.94 9.46 16.55
C ARG A 568 11.30 8.84 16.22
N ASP A 569 12.32 9.69 16.08
CA ASP A 569 13.71 9.23 16.03
C ASP A 569 14.20 8.87 17.44
N TYR A 570 14.20 7.58 17.74
CA TYR A 570 14.59 7.03 19.04
C TYR A 570 16.10 6.96 19.30
N PHE A 571 16.93 7.35 18.32
CA PHE A 571 18.36 7.58 18.58
C PHE A 571 18.62 8.94 19.26
N LYS A 572 17.66 9.86 19.21
CA LYS A 572 17.79 11.19 19.83
C LYS A 572 17.31 11.17 21.27
N ASN A 573 18.11 11.74 22.17
CA ASN A 573 17.77 11.89 23.58
C ASN A 573 17.06 13.23 23.84
N SER A 574 15.86 13.40 23.28
CA SER A 574 15.09 14.64 23.36
C SER A 574 13.59 14.37 23.51
N PRO A 575 12.82 15.13 24.31
CA PRO A 575 11.39 14.89 24.46
C PRO A 575 10.59 15.33 23.23
N ILE A 576 9.40 14.77 23.06
CA ILE A 576 8.37 15.38 22.22
C ILE A 576 7.91 16.64 22.93
N ARG A 577 7.74 17.75 22.21
CA ARG A 577 7.16 18.98 22.76
C ARG A 577 5.73 19.14 22.25
N MET A 578 4.82 19.40 23.17
CA MET A 578 3.41 19.67 22.89
C MET A 578 3.08 21.06 23.44
N LEU A 579 2.93 22.03 22.55
CA LEU A 579 2.78 23.43 22.92
C LEU A 579 1.42 23.95 22.46
N ILE A 580 0.63 24.53 23.36
CA ILE A 580 -0.68 25.12 23.03
C ILE A 580 -0.57 26.63 23.20
N PHE A 581 -0.75 27.36 22.11
CA PHE A 581 -0.84 28.82 22.04
C PHE A 581 -2.27 29.27 21.81
N ASP A 582 -2.56 30.56 21.88
CA ASP A 582 -3.91 31.07 21.63
C ASP A 582 -4.38 30.83 20.20
N ASN A 583 -3.46 30.90 19.22
CA ASN A 583 -3.78 30.74 17.80
C ASN A 583 -3.47 29.36 17.20
N ARG A 584 -2.76 28.47 17.93
CA ARG A 584 -2.32 27.17 17.37
C ARG A 584 -1.91 26.17 18.44
N VAL A 585 -1.88 24.89 18.06
CA VAL A 585 -1.22 23.80 18.78
C VAL A 585 0.00 23.35 17.97
N GLU A 586 1.12 23.10 18.62
CA GLU A 586 2.34 22.56 18.02
C GLU A 586 2.70 21.20 18.65
N ILE A 587 2.88 20.18 17.83
CA ILE A 587 3.46 18.89 18.22
C ILE A 587 4.80 18.74 17.51
N ILE A 588 5.89 18.76 18.27
CA ILE A 588 7.26 18.72 17.76
C ILE A 588 7.91 17.40 18.16
N SER A 589 8.13 16.52 17.17
CA SER A 589 8.77 15.23 17.36
C SER A 589 10.27 15.28 17.00
N PRO A 590 11.16 14.66 17.78
CA PRO A 590 12.57 14.53 17.44
C PRO A 590 12.80 13.73 16.15
N GLY A 591 13.70 14.24 15.30
CA GLY A 591 14.05 13.64 14.02
C GLY A 591 13.34 14.28 12.84
N LYS A 592 14.04 14.35 11.70
CA LYS A 592 13.47 14.72 10.40
C LYS A 592 12.81 13.51 9.73
N LEU A 593 12.06 13.69 8.65
CA LEU A 593 11.59 12.57 7.82
C LEU A 593 12.78 11.76 7.27
N PRO A 594 12.65 10.42 7.12
CA PRO A 594 13.65 9.60 6.41
C PRO A 594 13.95 10.17 5.01
N ASN A 595 15.19 10.00 4.51
CA ASN A 595 15.64 10.63 3.25
C ASN A 595 14.80 10.26 2.01
N SER A 596 13.98 9.21 2.08
CA SER A 596 13.05 8.79 1.02
C SER A 596 11.66 9.44 1.10
N LEU A 597 11.36 10.25 2.12
CA LEU A 597 10.04 10.86 2.33
C LEU A 597 10.11 12.39 2.34
N THR A 598 9.19 13.00 1.59
CA THR A 598 8.83 14.42 1.66
C THR A 598 7.54 14.63 2.47
N VAL A 599 7.24 15.90 2.79
CA VAL A 599 5.96 16.25 3.43
C VAL A 599 4.78 15.92 2.52
N GLU A 600 4.95 16.10 1.21
CA GLU A 600 3.95 15.76 0.21
C GLU A 600 3.67 14.26 0.20
N ASP A 601 4.72 13.42 0.25
CA ASP A 601 4.57 11.96 0.26
C ASP A 601 3.71 11.46 1.43
N ILE A 602 3.93 12.00 2.63
CA ILE A 602 3.14 11.60 3.81
C ILE A 602 1.69 12.12 3.74
N LYS A 603 1.43 13.25 3.04
CA LYS A 603 0.07 13.76 2.80
C LYS A 603 -0.70 12.85 1.85
N TYR A 604 -0.03 12.27 0.85
CA TYR A 604 -0.60 11.27 -0.05
C TYR A 604 -0.76 9.88 0.58
N GLY A 605 -0.25 9.68 1.79
CA GLY A 605 -0.38 8.44 2.54
C GLY A 605 0.71 7.42 2.24
N ASN A 606 1.86 7.84 1.70
CA ASN A 606 3.02 6.95 1.50
C ASN A 606 3.67 6.60 2.85
N PRO A 607 3.59 5.35 3.32
CA PRO A 607 4.15 4.99 4.61
C PRO A 607 5.62 4.60 4.48
N VAL A 608 6.48 5.19 5.32
CA VAL A 608 7.79 4.58 5.63
C VAL A 608 7.87 4.34 7.12
N ILE A 609 8.05 3.07 7.48
CA ILE A 609 8.10 2.64 8.87
C ILE A 609 9.53 2.80 9.36
N ARG A 610 9.72 3.66 10.37
CA ARG A 610 11.01 3.88 11.03
C ARG A 610 11.26 2.86 12.14
N ASN A 611 10.22 2.52 12.89
CA ASN A 611 10.30 1.68 14.09
C ASN A 611 9.30 0.53 13.93
N ASN A 612 9.76 -0.61 13.38
CA ASN A 612 8.92 -1.73 13.01
C ASN A 612 8.25 -2.40 14.22
N GLN A 613 8.97 -2.58 15.33
CA GLN A 613 8.42 -3.16 16.55
C GLN A 613 7.42 -2.21 17.21
N LEU A 614 7.72 -0.91 17.28
CA LEU A 614 6.77 0.06 17.84
C LEU A 614 5.47 0.10 17.04
N VAL A 615 5.56 0.07 15.71
CA VAL A 615 4.38 -0.02 14.83
C VAL A 615 3.61 -1.30 15.10
N SER A 616 4.29 -2.44 15.19
CA SER A 616 3.65 -3.73 15.47
C SER A 616 2.91 -3.73 16.82
N PHE A 617 3.53 -3.24 17.89
CA PHE A 617 2.87 -3.15 19.20
C PHE A 617 1.67 -2.19 19.17
N SER A 618 1.82 -1.04 18.50
CA SER A 618 0.80 0.00 18.40
C SER A 618 -0.52 -0.50 17.82
N THR A 619 -0.50 -1.41 16.85
CA THR A 619 -1.73 -1.94 16.20
C THR A 619 -2.71 -2.60 17.17
N HIS A 620 -2.26 -3.07 18.34
CA HIS A 620 -3.10 -3.76 19.33
C HIS A 620 -3.18 -3.04 20.68
N THR A 621 -2.41 -1.97 20.87
CA THR A 621 -2.39 -1.19 22.13
C THR A 621 -2.89 0.24 21.99
N LEU A 622 -2.86 0.81 20.78
CA LEU A 622 -3.30 2.17 20.46
C LEU A 622 -4.41 2.11 19.40
N PRO A 623 -5.18 3.20 19.19
CA PRO A 623 -6.08 3.32 18.03
C PRO A 623 -5.28 3.49 16.72
N PHE A 624 -4.40 2.54 16.41
CA PHE A 624 -3.49 2.56 15.25
C PHE A 624 -3.91 1.51 14.21
N SER A 625 -4.02 1.91 12.95
CA SER A 625 -4.34 0.97 11.86
C SER A 625 -3.11 0.47 11.08
N GLY A 626 -1.98 1.20 11.10
CA GLY A 626 -0.77 0.81 10.37
C GLY A 626 -0.86 0.89 8.83
N LEU A 627 -1.96 1.39 8.27
CA LEU A 627 -2.23 1.41 6.82
C LEU A 627 -1.68 2.65 6.08
N GLY A 628 -0.88 3.50 6.74
CA GLY A 628 -0.39 4.75 6.14
C GLY A 628 -1.43 5.85 5.93
N SER A 629 -2.70 5.61 6.30
CA SER A 629 -3.81 6.54 6.11
C SER A 629 -3.96 7.61 7.21
N GLY A 630 -3.20 7.51 8.31
CA GLY A 630 -3.42 8.32 9.52
C GLY A 630 -3.26 9.83 9.30
N VAL A 631 -2.18 10.23 8.62
CA VAL A 631 -1.94 11.64 8.26
C VAL A 631 -3.02 12.17 7.31
N LYS A 632 -3.42 11.38 6.31
CA LYS A 632 -4.50 11.74 5.38
C LYS A 632 -5.82 11.95 6.11
N ARG A 633 -6.14 11.09 7.09
CA ARG A 633 -7.33 11.20 7.92
C ARG A 633 -7.29 12.46 8.78
N ALA A 634 -6.17 12.74 9.43
CA ALA A 634 -5.98 13.97 10.21
C ALA A 634 -6.21 15.23 9.35
N LEU A 635 -5.68 15.26 8.12
CA LEU A 635 -5.87 16.36 7.17
C LEU A 635 -7.31 16.47 6.65
N THR A 636 -8.01 15.34 6.49
CA THR A 636 -9.42 15.34 6.07
C THR A 636 -10.30 15.95 7.16
N GLU A 637 -10.05 15.57 8.41
CA GLU A 637 -10.79 16.05 9.58
C GLU A 637 -10.38 17.48 9.99
N GLN A 638 -9.14 17.89 9.71
CA GLN A 638 -8.59 19.19 10.04
C GLN A 638 -7.70 19.72 8.88
N PRO A 639 -8.29 20.35 7.84
CA PRO A 639 -7.58 20.70 6.59
C PRO A 639 -6.46 21.73 6.72
N ASN A 640 -6.46 22.54 7.78
CA ASN A 640 -5.51 23.64 7.98
C ASN A 640 -4.24 23.25 8.75
N ILE A 641 -3.98 21.96 8.97
CA ILE A 641 -2.73 21.49 9.59
C ILE A 641 -1.53 21.79 8.68
N GLU A 642 -0.49 22.36 9.26
CA GLU A 642 0.81 22.54 8.63
C GLU A 642 1.80 21.48 9.13
N LEU A 643 2.53 20.86 8.20
CA LEU A 643 3.52 19.83 8.47
C LEU A 643 4.88 20.35 8.00
N ILE A 644 5.85 20.45 8.91
CA ILE A 644 7.17 21.03 8.65
C ILE A 644 8.26 20.01 8.98
N ASN A 645 9.00 19.60 7.94
CA ASN A 645 10.19 18.78 8.09
C ASN A 645 11.44 19.68 8.23
N ASP A 646 11.81 20.01 9.46
CA ASP A 646 12.95 20.88 9.76
C ASP A 646 14.25 20.07 9.73
N ILE A 647 14.90 20.06 8.56
CA ILE A 647 16.11 19.27 8.29
C ILE A 647 17.30 19.74 9.12
N GLU A 648 17.45 21.06 9.29
CA GLU A 648 18.56 21.69 10.02
C GLU A 648 18.38 21.56 11.55
N GLY A 649 17.19 21.89 12.04
CA GLY A 649 16.80 21.69 13.44
C GLY A 649 16.54 20.23 13.80
N GLU A 650 16.59 19.35 12.80
CA GLU A 650 16.64 17.91 12.97
C GLU A 650 15.38 17.35 13.69
N GLN A 651 14.23 17.93 13.37
CA GLN A 651 12.93 17.75 14.04
C GLN A 651 11.77 17.81 13.03
N PHE A 652 10.63 17.22 13.39
CA PHE A 652 9.40 17.30 12.61
C PHE A 652 8.33 18.04 13.43
N LYS A 653 7.75 19.09 12.85
CA LYS A 653 6.75 19.93 13.52
C LYS A 653 5.40 19.79 12.84
N VAL A 654 4.37 19.64 13.65
CA VAL A 654 2.97 19.71 13.24
C VAL A 654 2.38 20.94 13.89
N ILE A 655 1.81 21.84 13.10
CA ILE A 655 1.15 23.06 13.57
C ILE A 655 -0.33 22.98 13.20
N ILE A 656 -1.20 23.12 14.19
CA ILE A 656 -2.65 23.01 14.05
C ILE A 656 -3.25 24.36 14.45
N PRO A 657 -3.74 25.19 13.50
CA PRO A 657 -4.32 26.47 13.83
C PRO A 657 -5.62 26.30 14.65
N ARG A 658 -5.77 27.13 15.69
CA ARG A 658 -6.97 27.23 16.51
C ARG A 658 -7.91 28.29 15.92
N PRO A 659 -9.24 28.12 16.06
CA PRO A 659 -10.20 29.14 15.64
C PRO A 659 -9.97 30.48 16.37
N GLU A 660 -10.19 31.61 15.68
CA GLU A 660 -10.16 32.91 16.34
C GLU A 660 -11.29 33.01 17.39
N LYS A 661 -10.93 33.46 18.59
CA LYS A 661 -11.90 33.69 19.66
C LYS A 661 -12.77 34.89 19.28
N LYS A 662 -14.09 34.68 19.21
CA LYS A 662 -15.10 35.73 19.00
C LYS A 662 -15.29 36.60 20.22
#